data_AF-A0A0G3UPD2-F1
#
_entry.id   AF-A0A0G3UPD2-F1
#
_cell.length_a   1.000
_cell.length_b   1.000
_cell.length_c   1.000
_cell.angle_alpha   90.00
_cell.angle_beta   90.00
_cell.angle_gamma   90.00
#
_symmetry.space_group_name_H-M   'P 1'
#
loop_
_entity.id
_entity.type
_entity.pdbx_description
1 polymer ?
#
loop_
_entity_poly.entity_id
_entity_poly.type
_entity_poly.pdbx_seq_one_letter_code
_entity_poly.pdbx_strand_id
1 'polypeptide(L)'
;MDSDGTYDGRTTREGRVPGPSAPPEHPPKPRHAPPQSPTLTDWLRADRPAAEPGVWRYGHTPRAEVETPQTPDRALASGAVISFLACVLVWSLMRNTYIPFWDAPLNLFTPDSWYKANGEPVMGTGGMKAKPIYETLFVAALLYGFGRLGSWHTAWNRLVVARGPWVQALAVVPVAYVTLLLVDHHQLPVRQLVYAFLPYTPNDNVANTELVKTAENVIDVAVVLVFAWLGGAARAVRRLFGAPAAAPAVPGRSPAPPSAAQDPADDPVEWGQVRGGGMGEVADRLAAEVRGGGMNDVDYARIRRAWETVRVDPSRQRAFADAVRDNGAGACVHPSGARDLPVRAARHDLLARQVLLGTVDDGARNPYARRGTRLALDPAVLGTSLLAVGPSGTGKTRQLVRPVVESLALQALAGQAAVIAVGAAGSQLGPDAAYDVVVRIGDPGSVYDLDLYGGTTDPDEAATLLADAFTGDVPGMDVRRAATALAQLLGPFRAVHGRFPAVPELRELLERVPGAVDGLRAALESAGHPAMLRELDARDRQHGAPGDPGAVLADRVALLDRPAFAGFFDTTAQSRLFSLRSLEHPLRVRIDLPERGHADASRMLARLLLAQFTASASARADRSLFAFLAFDDASRTLTAETVRGVQRLRSVNAGVLLTLRTLDDVPEALRTPLLGSVGCRMVFSGVTTWDGQRFAEAWGTEWVEARDVTSRTVFADQPLTRAIHAFRKLVTGKAVTTDAVTVRQVERERWSASDLANAVPPGHAVLSLTTVRGERAAPLLVRLAG
;
A
#
# COMPACT_ATOMS: atom_id res chain seq x y z
N MET A 1 -58.77 30.88 -12.95
CA MET A 1 -58.00 31.03 -14.19
C MET A 1 -57.56 29.64 -14.60
N ASP A 2 -58.40 29.00 -15.42
CA ASP A 2 -58.12 28.22 -16.64
C ASP A 2 -56.76 27.51 -16.73
N SER A 3 -56.60 26.24 -17.11
CA SER A 3 -57.49 25.27 -17.76
C SER A 3 -56.76 23.91 -17.88
N ASP A 4 -57.54 22.84 -18.06
CA ASP A 4 -57.23 21.56 -18.74
C ASP A 4 -56.19 20.59 -18.13
N GLY A 5 -56.43 19.28 -18.01
CA GLY A 5 -57.49 18.46 -18.56
C GLY A 5 -57.43 17.03 -18.01
N THR A 6 -58.59 16.40 -18.08
CA THR A 6 -59.03 15.18 -17.40
C THR A 6 -58.50 13.89 -18.03
N TYR A 7 -58.45 12.86 -17.19
CA TYR A 7 -58.39 11.43 -17.47
C TYR A 7 -59.00 10.96 -18.81
N ASP A 8 -58.36 9.97 -19.42
CA ASP A 8 -59.08 8.89 -20.08
C ASP A 8 -58.33 7.56 -19.94
N GLY A 9 -59.05 6.53 -19.48
CA GLY A 9 -58.54 5.19 -19.30
C GLY A 9 -58.73 4.32 -20.56
N ARG A 10 -57.87 3.31 -20.74
CA ARG A 10 -58.24 2.13 -21.53
C ARG A 10 -57.37 0.90 -21.24
N THR A 11 -58.03 -0.11 -20.69
CA THR A 11 -57.99 -1.53 -21.05
C THR A 11 -56.69 -2.31 -20.92
N THR A 12 -56.74 -3.24 -19.97
CA THR A 12 -56.06 -4.54 -19.92
C THR A 12 -56.07 -5.27 -21.28
N ARG A 13 -54.89 -5.72 -21.71
CA ARG A 13 -54.74 -6.80 -22.70
C ARG A 13 -53.82 -7.86 -22.09
N GLU A 14 -54.42 -9.01 -21.82
CA GLU A 14 -53.75 -10.23 -21.39
C GLU A 14 -52.78 -10.75 -22.48
N GLY A 15 -51.74 -11.45 -22.03
CA GLY A 15 -51.09 -12.50 -22.81
C GLY A 15 -49.76 -12.15 -23.49
N ARG A 16 -48.66 -12.18 -22.72
CA ARG A 16 -47.37 -12.69 -23.21
C ARG A 16 -46.47 -13.12 -22.06
N VAL A 17 -46.35 -14.43 -21.85
CA VAL A 17 -45.29 -15.02 -21.03
C VAL A 17 -43.95 -14.79 -21.74
N PRO A 18 -42.90 -14.28 -21.08
CA PRO A 18 -41.57 -14.19 -21.68
C PRO A 18 -41.00 -15.61 -21.85
N GLY A 19 -40.58 -15.96 -23.06
CA GLY A 19 -39.85 -17.20 -23.32
C GLY A 19 -38.47 -17.21 -22.63
N PRO A 20 -37.88 -18.38 -22.37
CA PRO A 20 -36.61 -18.50 -21.65
C PRO A 20 -35.47 -17.84 -22.44
N SER A 21 -34.67 -17.05 -21.72
CA SER A 21 -33.44 -16.44 -22.21
C SER A 21 -32.49 -17.50 -22.78
N ALA A 22 -31.91 -17.22 -23.95
CA ALA A 22 -30.83 -18.03 -24.50
C ALA A 22 -29.64 -18.11 -23.51
N PRO A 23 -28.91 -19.23 -23.45
CA PRO A 23 -27.76 -19.38 -22.56
C PRO A 23 -26.67 -18.36 -22.93
N PRO A 24 -25.95 -17.78 -21.94
CA PRO A 24 -24.92 -16.79 -22.20
C PRO A 24 -23.79 -17.41 -23.05
N GLU A 25 -23.44 -16.76 -24.15
CA GLU A 25 -22.22 -17.08 -24.90
C GLU A 25 -21.02 -17.02 -23.95
N HIS A 26 -20.31 -18.15 -23.82
CA HIS A 26 -19.08 -18.19 -23.04
C HIS A 26 -18.05 -17.21 -23.65
N PRO A 27 -17.37 -16.40 -22.83
CA PRO A 27 -16.31 -15.52 -23.33
C PRO A 27 -15.22 -16.37 -24.02
N PRO A 28 -14.61 -15.87 -25.11
CA PRO A 28 -13.59 -16.62 -25.84
C PRO A 28 -12.45 -17.01 -24.90
N LYS A 29 -11.99 -18.27 -24.99
CA LYS A 29 -10.84 -18.77 -24.24
C LYS A 29 -9.66 -17.79 -24.39
N PRO A 30 -9.02 -17.36 -23.28
CA PRO A 30 -7.88 -16.46 -23.35
C PRO A 30 -6.76 -17.11 -24.18
N ARG A 31 -6.21 -16.36 -25.14
CA ARG A 31 -5.15 -16.79 -26.07
C ARG A 31 -3.76 -16.91 -25.43
N HIS A 32 -3.66 -16.66 -24.13
CA HIS A 32 -2.43 -16.80 -23.35
C HIS A 32 -2.70 -17.71 -22.16
N ALA A 33 -1.80 -18.67 -21.94
CA ALA A 33 -1.74 -19.38 -20.68
C ALA A 33 -1.63 -18.34 -19.56
N PRO A 34 -2.41 -18.46 -18.47
CA PRO A 34 -2.22 -17.58 -17.32
C PRO A 34 -0.74 -17.68 -16.89
N PRO A 35 -0.11 -16.56 -16.49
CA PRO A 35 1.24 -16.62 -15.92
C PRO A 35 1.22 -17.65 -14.80
N GLN A 36 2.12 -18.64 -14.88
CA GLN A 36 2.27 -19.65 -13.84
C GLN A 36 2.43 -18.92 -12.49
N SER A 37 1.63 -19.31 -11.50
CA SER A 37 1.83 -18.82 -10.13
C SER A 37 3.30 -19.03 -9.75
N PRO A 38 3.96 -18.04 -9.13
CA PRO A 38 5.37 -18.18 -8.77
C PRO A 38 5.55 -19.44 -7.93
N THR A 39 6.60 -20.22 -8.23
CA THR A 39 6.94 -21.39 -7.42
C THR A 39 7.40 -20.94 -6.03
N LEU A 40 7.39 -21.85 -5.03
CA LEU A 40 7.93 -21.52 -3.71
C LEU A 40 9.39 -21.07 -3.81
N THR A 41 10.17 -21.68 -4.70
CA THR A 41 11.58 -21.32 -4.96
C THR A 41 11.71 -19.87 -5.45
N ASP A 42 10.89 -19.45 -6.41
CA ASP A 42 10.87 -18.05 -6.90
C ASP A 42 10.45 -17.10 -5.78
N TRP A 43 9.48 -17.50 -4.96
CA TRP A 43 9.02 -16.71 -3.84
C TRP A 43 10.09 -16.54 -2.74
N LEU A 44 10.86 -17.58 -2.44
CA LEU A 44 11.94 -17.55 -1.46
C LEU A 44 13.08 -16.62 -1.91
N ARG A 45 13.47 -16.70 -3.19
CA ARG A 45 14.58 -15.92 -3.76
C ARG A 45 14.23 -14.48 -4.10
N ALA A 46 12.95 -14.11 -4.06
CA ALA A 46 12.54 -12.74 -4.33
C ALA A 46 13.11 -11.75 -3.30
N ASP A 47 13.64 -10.63 -3.79
CA ASP A 47 14.17 -9.56 -2.94
C ASP A 47 13.08 -8.97 -2.02
N ARG A 48 13.47 -8.73 -0.77
CA ARG A 48 12.66 -8.11 0.29
C ARG A 48 13.47 -7.02 1.01
N PRO A 49 13.78 -5.90 0.34
CA PRO A 49 14.56 -4.84 0.97
C PRO A 49 13.86 -4.30 2.21
N ALA A 50 14.65 -3.85 3.19
CA ALA A 50 14.13 -3.09 4.31
C ALA A 50 13.47 -1.81 3.76
N ALA A 51 12.27 -1.52 4.24
CA ALA A 51 11.44 -0.43 3.75
C ALA A 51 10.64 0.20 4.88
N GLU A 52 10.16 1.41 4.64
CA GLU A 52 9.31 2.15 5.58
C GLU A 52 8.05 1.37 5.99
N PRO A 53 7.44 1.72 7.14
CA PRO A 53 6.18 1.11 7.58
C PRO A 53 5.10 1.18 6.51
N GLY A 54 4.42 0.06 6.31
CA GLY A 54 3.33 -0.06 5.33
C GLY A 54 3.77 -0.42 3.92
N VAL A 55 5.07 -0.56 3.62
CA VAL A 55 5.51 -0.98 2.28
C VAL A 55 5.49 -2.51 2.17
N TRP A 56 4.81 -3.01 1.13
CA TRP A 56 4.88 -4.41 0.73
C TRP A 56 6.27 -4.73 0.17
N ARG A 57 7.02 -5.60 0.84
CA ARG A 57 8.45 -5.82 0.56
C ARG A 57 8.72 -6.81 -0.57
N TYR A 58 7.85 -7.80 -0.76
CA TYR A 58 8.05 -8.82 -1.78
C TYR A 58 8.13 -8.21 -3.19
N GLY A 59 9.33 -8.22 -3.78
CA GLY A 59 9.62 -7.63 -5.09
C GLY A 59 9.58 -6.09 -5.09
N HIS A 60 9.81 -5.45 -3.94
CA HIS A 60 9.80 -4.00 -3.84
C HIS A 60 11.08 -3.39 -4.42
N THR A 61 10.92 -2.40 -5.30
CA THR A 61 12.01 -1.57 -5.81
C THR A 61 11.84 -0.14 -5.27
N PRO A 62 12.77 0.36 -4.43
CA PRO A 62 12.69 1.71 -3.91
C PRO A 62 12.67 2.75 -5.02
N ARG A 63 11.75 3.72 -4.91
CA ARG A 63 11.71 4.89 -5.81
C ARG A 63 12.67 5.96 -5.27
N ALA A 64 13.25 6.76 -6.17
CA ALA A 64 14.06 7.91 -5.77
C ALA A 64 13.25 8.91 -4.91
N GLU A 65 13.91 9.55 -3.94
CA GLU A 65 13.26 10.44 -2.96
C GLU A 65 12.71 11.73 -3.59
N VAL A 66 13.40 12.26 -4.61
CA VAL A 66 13.07 13.53 -5.26
C VAL A 66 12.65 13.30 -6.71
N GLU A 67 11.54 13.91 -7.11
CA GLU A 67 11.12 13.98 -8.50
C GLU A 67 12.12 14.82 -9.29
N THR A 68 12.79 14.25 -10.28
CA THR A 68 13.71 15.01 -11.13
C THR A 68 12.91 16.10 -11.85
N PRO A 69 13.28 17.38 -11.74
CA PRO A 69 12.51 18.47 -12.33
C PRO A 69 12.47 18.30 -13.84
N GLN A 70 11.30 17.98 -14.38
CA GLN A 70 11.13 17.87 -15.81
C GLN A 70 11.20 19.28 -16.41
N THR A 71 12.18 19.52 -17.29
CA THR A 71 12.19 20.76 -18.07
C THR A 71 10.91 20.81 -18.89
N PRO A 72 10.10 21.87 -18.77
CA PRO A 72 8.85 21.96 -19.51
C PRO A 72 9.12 21.96 -21.01
N ASP A 73 8.29 21.24 -21.77
CA ASP A 73 8.48 21.01 -23.22
C ASP A 73 8.68 22.30 -24.02
N ARG A 74 8.05 23.40 -23.58
CA ARG A 74 8.21 24.73 -24.20
C ARG A 74 9.60 25.32 -24.01
N ALA A 75 10.17 25.20 -22.81
CA ALA A 75 11.52 25.69 -22.52
C ALA A 75 12.58 24.90 -23.30
N LEU A 76 12.34 23.60 -23.47
CA LEU A 76 13.21 22.71 -24.22
C LEU A 76 13.12 22.99 -25.74
N ALA A 77 11.91 23.20 -26.27
CA ALA A 77 11.71 23.62 -27.66
C ALA A 77 12.33 25.00 -27.94
N SER A 78 12.13 25.97 -27.05
CA SER A 78 12.70 27.31 -27.23
C SER A 78 14.22 27.32 -27.11
N GLY A 79 14.80 26.51 -26.20
CA GLY A 79 16.25 26.37 -26.09
C GLY A 79 16.86 25.81 -27.38
N ALA A 80 16.21 24.81 -27.97
CA ALA A 80 16.61 24.25 -29.25
C ALA A 80 16.53 25.27 -30.39
N VAL A 81 15.42 26.02 -30.50
CA VAL A 81 15.20 27.04 -31.54
C VAL A 81 16.15 28.22 -31.40
N ILE A 82 16.36 28.73 -30.17
CA ILE A 82 17.31 29.84 -29.92
C ILE A 82 18.72 29.41 -30.29
N SER A 83 19.13 28.20 -29.90
CA SER A 83 20.44 27.67 -30.27
C SER A 83 20.58 27.50 -31.79
N PHE A 84 19.51 27.09 -32.48
CA PHE A 84 19.47 27.00 -33.94
C PHE A 84 19.59 28.37 -34.62
N LEU A 85 18.84 29.37 -34.15
CA LEU A 85 18.92 30.73 -34.70
C LEU A 85 20.29 31.38 -34.42
N ALA A 86 20.87 31.15 -33.24
CA ALA A 86 22.23 31.59 -32.91
C ALA A 86 23.28 30.90 -33.80
N CYS A 87 23.14 29.59 -34.03
CA CYS A 87 23.95 28.82 -34.97
C CYS A 87 23.90 29.41 -36.38
N VAL A 88 22.69 29.68 -36.91
CA VAL A 88 22.48 30.27 -38.24
C VAL A 88 23.03 31.70 -38.31
N LEU A 89 22.90 32.50 -37.25
CA LEU A 89 23.43 33.85 -37.19
C LEU A 89 24.97 33.85 -37.24
N VAL A 90 25.62 33.05 -36.39
CA VAL A 90 27.09 32.92 -36.38
C VAL A 90 27.59 32.41 -37.73
N TRP A 91 26.92 31.41 -38.29
CA TRP A 91 27.20 30.90 -39.63
C TRP A 91 27.09 31.98 -40.70
N SER A 92 26.00 32.76 -40.68
CA SER A 92 25.77 33.83 -41.66
C SER A 92 26.82 34.93 -41.54
N LEU A 93 27.20 35.31 -40.32
CA LEU A 93 28.22 36.33 -40.08
C LEU A 93 29.60 35.87 -40.56
N MET A 94 29.91 34.59 -40.39
CA MET A 94 31.13 33.97 -40.93
C MET A 94 31.14 34.00 -42.46
N ARG A 95 30.08 33.51 -43.12
CA ARG A 95 30.01 33.42 -44.59
C ARG A 95 30.02 34.77 -45.28
N ASN A 96 29.44 35.79 -44.64
CA ASN A 96 29.43 37.16 -45.16
C ASN A 96 30.67 37.98 -44.74
N THR A 97 31.73 37.35 -44.26
CA THR A 97 33.02 37.97 -43.88
C THR A 97 32.95 39.03 -42.76
N TYR A 98 31.89 39.04 -41.96
CA TYR A 98 31.77 39.96 -40.81
C TYR A 98 32.59 39.54 -39.59
N ILE A 99 32.98 38.26 -39.50
CA ILE A 99 33.91 37.76 -38.49
C ILE A 99 35.29 37.65 -39.15
N PRO A 100 36.19 38.63 -38.94
CA PRO A 100 37.53 38.56 -39.49
C PRO A 100 38.34 37.42 -38.83
N PHE A 101 39.28 36.84 -39.57
CA PHE A 101 40.25 35.83 -39.09
C PHE A 101 39.71 34.42 -38.77
N TRP A 102 38.49 34.05 -39.17
CA TRP A 102 38.01 32.66 -39.00
C TRP A 102 38.82 31.64 -39.83
N ASP A 103 39.47 32.07 -40.92
CA ASP A 103 40.40 31.28 -41.72
C ASP A 103 41.83 31.23 -41.15
N ALA A 104 42.12 31.96 -40.07
CA ALA A 104 43.47 32.04 -39.52
C ALA A 104 44.09 30.67 -39.13
N PRO A 105 43.34 29.71 -38.55
CA PRO A 105 43.88 28.38 -38.30
C PRO A 105 44.31 27.66 -39.60
N LEU A 106 43.52 27.78 -40.67
CA LEU A 106 43.86 27.19 -41.96
C LEU A 106 45.14 27.82 -42.53
N ASN A 107 45.23 29.14 -42.50
CA ASN A 107 46.39 29.89 -43.00
C ASN A 107 47.66 29.62 -42.16
N LEU A 108 47.52 29.28 -40.88
CA LEU A 108 48.65 28.91 -40.03
C LEU A 108 49.27 27.56 -40.43
N PHE A 109 48.45 26.61 -40.90
CA PHE A 109 48.87 25.24 -41.24
C PHE A 109 49.06 25.00 -42.74
N THR A 110 48.85 26.00 -43.60
CA THR A 110 49.00 25.87 -45.06
C THR A 110 49.85 27.01 -45.65
N PRO A 111 50.69 26.75 -46.67
CA PRO A 111 51.53 27.80 -47.27
C PRO A 111 50.70 28.92 -47.91
N ASP A 112 51.12 30.17 -47.73
CA ASP A 112 50.46 31.35 -48.34
C ASP A 112 50.39 31.26 -49.88
N SER A 113 51.33 30.54 -50.52
CA SER A 113 51.37 30.33 -51.97
C SER A 113 50.20 29.48 -52.52
N TRP A 114 49.42 28.84 -51.65
CA TRP A 114 48.26 28.05 -52.03
C TRP A 114 46.99 28.89 -52.23
N TYR A 115 46.99 30.16 -51.81
CA TYR A 115 45.83 31.04 -51.84
C TYR A 115 46.12 32.35 -52.56
N LYS A 116 45.11 32.89 -53.23
CA LYS A 116 45.11 34.24 -53.80
C LYS A 116 44.87 35.27 -52.68
N ALA A 117 45.12 36.55 -52.97
CA ALA A 117 44.91 37.65 -52.01
C ALA A 117 43.45 37.80 -51.50
N ASN A 118 42.48 37.22 -52.20
CA ASN A 118 41.07 37.16 -51.80
C ASN A 118 40.73 35.89 -50.97
N GLY A 119 41.73 35.08 -50.60
CA GLY A 119 41.55 33.83 -49.84
C GLY A 119 41.05 32.65 -50.67
N GLU A 120 40.94 32.77 -52.00
CA GLU A 120 40.56 31.64 -52.86
C GLU A 120 41.76 30.76 -53.21
N PRO A 121 41.59 29.42 -53.26
CA PRO A 121 42.69 28.51 -53.59
C PRO A 121 43.18 28.70 -55.03
N VAL A 122 44.49 28.57 -55.24
CA VAL A 122 45.12 28.62 -56.56
C VAL A 122 45.03 27.24 -57.23
N MET A 123 44.61 27.21 -58.49
CA MET A 123 44.48 25.97 -59.27
C MET A 123 45.83 25.22 -59.33
N GLY A 124 45.83 23.92 -59.01
CA GLY A 124 47.02 23.07 -58.99
C GLY A 124 47.78 23.02 -57.65
N THR A 125 47.36 23.77 -56.63
CA THR A 125 47.96 23.75 -55.28
C THR A 125 47.17 22.90 -54.28
N GLY A 126 47.78 22.57 -53.13
CA GLY A 126 47.11 21.82 -52.06
C GLY A 126 45.92 22.56 -51.42
N GLY A 127 45.81 23.88 -51.62
CA GLY A 127 44.71 24.71 -51.13
C GLY A 127 43.34 24.28 -51.64
N MET A 128 43.28 23.68 -52.85
CA MET A 128 42.05 23.13 -53.43
C MET A 128 41.42 22.01 -52.58
N LYS A 129 42.24 21.30 -51.79
CA LYS A 129 41.78 20.25 -50.87
C LYS A 129 41.66 20.76 -49.43
N ALA A 130 42.63 21.55 -48.98
CA ALA A 130 42.70 21.98 -47.58
C ALA A 130 41.52 22.88 -47.17
N LYS A 131 41.11 23.82 -48.02
CA LYS A 131 40.03 24.77 -47.70
C LYS A 131 38.66 24.10 -47.53
N PRO A 132 38.15 23.28 -48.47
CA PRO A 132 36.87 22.58 -48.27
C PRO A 132 36.85 21.64 -47.06
N ILE A 133 37.98 21.00 -46.73
CA ILE A 133 38.11 20.15 -45.53
C ILE A 133 37.94 21.00 -44.27
N TYR A 134 38.65 22.13 -44.18
CA TYR A 134 38.56 23.04 -43.04
C TYR A 134 37.15 23.60 -42.86
N GLU A 135 36.54 24.08 -43.94
CA GLU A 135 35.17 24.59 -43.91
C GLU A 135 34.18 23.53 -43.42
N THR A 136 34.34 22.27 -43.88
CA THR A 136 33.49 21.15 -43.44
C THR A 136 33.67 20.84 -41.96
N LEU A 137 34.92 20.78 -41.48
CA LEU A 137 35.21 20.52 -40.06
C LEU A 137 34.69 21.63 -39.15
N PHE A 138 34.85 22.88 -39.57
CA PHE A 138 34.39 24.04 -38.81
C PHE A 138 32.87 24.08 -38.72
N VAL A 139 32.18 23.87 -39.84
CA VAL A 139 30.72 23.73 -39.91
C VAL A 139 30.22 22.59 -39.01
N ALA A 140 30.88 21.43 -39.04
CA ALA A 140 30.53 20.30 -38.20
C ALA A 140 30.73 20.61 -36.70
N ALA A 141 31.82 21.27 -36.33
CA ALA A 141 32.08 21.69 -34.96
C ALA A 141 31.04 22.70 -34.45
N LEU A 142 30.63 23.64 -35.31
CA LEU A 142 29.62 24.64 -35.00
C LEU A 142 28.24 23.98 -34.78
N LEU A 143 27.81 23.09 -35.69
CA LEU A 143 26.56 22.32 -35.53
C LEU A 143 26.58 21.44 -34.27
N TYR A 144 27.73 20.82 -33.95
CA TYR A 144 27.89 20.01 -32.75
C TYR A 144 27.81 20.84 -31.46
N GLY A 145 28.52 21.97 -31.40
CA GLY A 145 28.55 22.86 -30.24
C GLY A 145 27.17 23.43 -29.91
N PHE A 146 26.49 24.01 -30.90
CA PHE A 146 25.13 24.54 -30.74
C PHE A 146 24.09 23.42 -30.56
N GLY A 147 24.30 22.24 -31.15
CA GLY A 147 23.45 21.07 -30.93
C GLY A 147 23.48 20.58 -29.48
N ARG A 148 24.65 20.61 -28.85
CA ARG A 148 24.84 20.26 -27.43
C ARG A 148 24.27 21.34 -26.51
N LEU A 149 24.56 22.62 -26.77
CA LEU A 149 24.05 23.75 -25.98
C LEU A 149 22.51 23.83 -26.02
N GLY A 150 21.91 23.58 -27.19
CA GLY A 150 20.47 23.60 -27.39
C GLY A 150 19.75 22.30 -27.02
N SER A 151 20.47 21.27 -26.55
CA SER A 151 19.91 19.94 -26.26
C SER A 151 19.06 19.37 -27.41
N TRP A 152 19.49 19.57 -28.67
CA TRP A 152 18.70 19.21 -29.86
C TRP A 152 18.33 17.73 -29.90
N HIS A 153 19.21 16.85 -29.39
CA HIS A 153 18.92 15.42 -29.27
C HIS A 153 17.73 15.14 -28.35
N THR A 154 17.70 15.76 -27.16
CA THR A 154 16.61 15.59 -26.20
C THR A 154 15.31 16.18 -26.75
N ALA A 155 15.40 17.30 -27.48
CA ALA A 155 14.27 17.92 -28.16
C ALA A 155 13.67 17.03 -29.24
N TRP A 156 14.52 16.46 -30.10
CA TRP A 156 14.11 15.53 -31.14
C TRP A 156 13.43 14.30 -30.56
N ASN A 157 14.04 13.66 -29.56
CA ASN A 157 13.47 12.45 -28.93
C ASN A 157 12.12 12.73 -28.26
N ARG A 158 12.01 13.83 -27.52
CA ARG A 158 10.82 14.13 -26.71
C ARG A 158 9.68 14.76 -27.51
N LEU A 159 9.98 15.63 -28.48
CA LEU A 159 8.95 16.37 -29.22
C LEU A 159 8.54 15.69 -30.54
N VAL A 160 9.45 14.94 -31.16
CA VAL A 160 9.24 14.32 -32.48
C VAL A 160 9.09 12.81 -32.34
N VAL A 161 10.07 12.11 -31.76
CA VAL A 161 10.06 10.63 -31.69
C VAL A 161 8.95 10.11 -30.75
N ALA A 162 8.76 10.73 -29.59
CA ALA A 162 7.72 10.31 -28.63
C ALA A 162 6.28 10.45 -29.16
N ARG A 163 6.05 11.28 -30.19
CA ARG A 163 4.73 11.47 -30.82
C ARG A 163 4.42 10.45 -31.92
N GLY A 164 5.34 9.52 -32.19
CA GLY A 164 5.14 8.38 -33.08
C GLY A 164 5.85 8.51 -34.43
N PRO A 165 5.94 7.39 -35.18
CA PRO A 165 6.80 7.26 -36.36
C PRO A 165 6.36 8.15 -37.53
N TRP A 166 5.07 8.48 -37.65
CA TRP A 166 4.55 9.37 -38.69
C TRP A 166 4.99 10.82 -38.49
N VAL A 167 5.00 11.30 -37.24
CA VAL A 167 5.49 12.64 -36.90
C VAL A 167 6.98 12.73 -37.18
N GLN A 168 7.73 11.67 -36.88
CA GLN A 168 9.16 11.56 -37.21
C GLN A 168 9.40 11.61 -38.73
N ALA A 169 8.64 10.85 -39.53
CA ALA A 169 8.77 10.86 -40.98
C ALA A 169 8.45 12.23 -41.58
N LEU A 170 7.36 12.88 -41.14
CA LEU A 170 6.98 14.22 -41.62
C LEU A 170 7.97 15.31 -41.19
N ALA A 171 8.51 15.25 -39.97
CA ALA A 171 9.44 16.25 -39.47
C ALA A 171 10.79 16.24 -40.19
N VAL A 172 11.20 15.10 -40.75
CA VAL A 172 12.48 14.98 -41.47
C VAL A 172 12.42 15.56 -42.89
N VAL A 173 11.26 15.54 -43.56
CA VAL A 173 11.10 16.06 -44.93
C VAL A 173 11.57 17.52 -45.10
N PRO A 174 11.12 18.51 -44.30
CA PRO A 174 11.58 19.89 -44.45
C PRO A 174 13.06 20.06 -44.09
N VAL A 175 13.58 19.27 -43.14
CA VAL A 175 15.01 19.30 -42.76
C VAL A 175 15.88 18.78 -43.90
N ALA A 176 15.47 17.69 -44.55
CA ALA A 176 16.14 17.14 -45.72
C ALA A 176 16.12 18.13 -46.89
N TYR A 177 14.97 18.76 -47.15
CA TYR A 177 14.83 19.77 -48.20
C TYR A 177 15.71 21.00 -47.96
N VAL A 178 15.71 21.55 -46.75
CA VAL A 178 16.60 22.67 -46.39
C VAL A 178 18.07 22.28 -46.50
N THR A 179 18.44 21.06 -46.11
CA THR A 179 19.82 20.58 -46.25
C THR A 179 20.23 20.49 -47.72
N LEU A 180 19.36 19.97 -48.60
CA LEU A 180 19.60 19.96 -50.04
C LEU A 180 19.77 21.37 -50.60
N LEU A 181 18.91 22.33 -50.22
CA LEU A 181 19.06 23.72 -50.64
C LEU A 181 20.40 24.34 -50.17
N LEU A 182 20.82 24.05 -48.95
CA LEU A 182 22.09 24.53 -48.42
C LEU A 182 23.30 23.90 -49.14
N VAL A 183 23.20 22.63 -49.53
CA VAL A 183 24.24 21.94 -50.32
C VAL A 183 24.28 22.51 -51.75
N ASP A 184 23.10 22.77 -52.34
CA ASP A 184 22.95 23.29 -53.70
C ASP A 184 23.49 24.71 -53.84
N HIS A 185 23.15 25.59 -52.90
CA HIS A 185 23.66 26.97 -52.85
C HIS A 185 25.09 27.08 -52.29
N HIS A 186 25.82 25.97 -52.20
CA HIS A 186 27.19 25.91 -51.69
C HIS A 186 27.38 26.52 -50.28
N GLN A 187 26.32 26.60 -49.49
CA GLN A 187 26.38 27.05 -48.10
C GLN A 187 26.95 25.96 -47.19
N LEU A 188 26.62 24.69 -47.49
CA LEU A 188 27.28 23.52 -46.93
C LEU A 188 28.41 23.06 -47.87
N PRO A 189 29.68 22.99 -47.42
CA PRO A 189 30.84 22.69 -48.26
C PRO A 189 30.94 21.21 -48.68
N VAL A 190 29.83 20.46 -48.74
CA VAL A 190 29.80 19.04 -49.09
C VAL A 190 30.15 18.83 -50.57
N ARG A 191 29.52 19.60 -51.47
CA ARG A 191 29.85 19.54 -52.91
C ARG A 191 31.28 19.98 -53.18
N GLN A 192 31.71 21.06 -52.54
CA GLN A 192 33.08 21.58 -52.65
C GLN A 192 34.13 20.57 -52.17
N LEU A 193 33.83 19.86 -51.07
CA LEU A 193 34.68 18.79 -50.56
C LEU A 193 34.77 17.63 -51.56
N VAL A 194 33.64 17.15 -52.09
CA VAL A 194 33.64 16.04 -53.07
C VAL A 194 34.35 16.45 -54.36
N TYR A 195 34.10 17.66 -54.87
CA TYR A 195 34.76 18.18 -56.07
C TYR A 195 36.27 18.25 -55.91
N ALA A 196 36.78 18.59 -54.72
CA ALA A 196 38.22 18.61 -54.45
C ALA A 196 38.93 17.25 -54.62
N PHE A 197 38.18 16.15 -54.59
CA PHE A 197 38.70 14.78 -54.73
C PHE A 197 38.29 14.09 -56.04
N LEU A 198 37.56 14.76 -56.94
CA LEU A 198 37.21 14.19 -58.23
C LEU A 198 38.42 14.13 -59.17
N PRO A 199 38.60 13.03 -59.93
CA PRO A 199 39.69 12.89 -60.88
C PRO A 199 39.39 13.67 -62.17
N TYR A 200 39.65 14.98 -62.15
CA TYR A 200 39.50 15.81 -63.35
C TYR A 200 40.55 15.45 -64.39
N THR A 201 40.10 15.29 -65.63
CA THR A 201 40.98 15.04 -66.79
C THR A 201 41.37 16.38 -67.43
N PRO A 202 42.67 16.69 -67.59
CA PRO A 202 43.08 17.92 -68.24
C PRO A 202 42.56 18.00 -69.68
N ASN A 203 41.95 19.13 -70.06
CA ASN A 203 41.45 19.46 -71.41
C ASN A 203 40.24 18.66 -71.94
N ASP A 204 39.56 17.85 -71.12
CA ASP A 204 38.28 17.21 -71.50
C ASP A 204 37.09 17.81 -70.72
N ASN A 205 36.53 18.89 -71.26
CA ASN A 205 35.42 19.60 -70.63
C ASN A 205 34.12 18.78 -70.58
N VAL A 206 33.92 17.87 -71.56
CA VAL A 206 32.71 17.06 -71.67
C VAL A 206 32.72 15.97 -70.59
N ALA A 207 33.83 15.23 -70.46
CA ALA A 207 33.98 14.20 -69.42
C ALA A 207 33.94 14.81 -68.01
N ASN A 208 34.58 15.96 -67.79
CA ASN A 208 34.57 16.62 -66.48
C ASN A 208 33.17 17.15 -66.10
N THR A 209 32.39 17.63 -67.07
CA THR A 209 31.01 18.10 -66.81
C THR A 209 30.07 16.94 -66.47
N GLU A 210 30.17 15.81 -67.18
CA GLU A 210 29.39 14.61 -66.84
C GLU A 210 29.79 14.01 -65.49
N LEU A 211 31.08 14.04 -65.14
CA LEU A 211 31.58 13.61 -63.83
C LEU A 211 31.00 14.47 -62.68
N VAL A 212 30.96 15.79 -62.86
CA VAL A 212 30.40 16.72 -61.86
C VAL A 212 28.89 16.51 -61.69
N LYS A 213 28.12 16.40 -62.79
CA LYS A 213 26.68 16.10 -62.72
C LYS A 213 26.40 14.77 -62.03
N THR A 214 27.21 13.75 -62.30
CA THR A 214 27.08 12.44 -61.65
C THR A 214 27.36 12.55 -60.15
N ALA A 215 28.41 13.29 -59.75
CA ALA A 215 28.71 13.54 -58.35
C ALA A 215 27.59 14.31 -57.63
N GLU A 216 27.01 15.32 -58.27
CA GLU A 216 25.85 16.07 -57.74
C GLU A 216 24.66 15.15 -57.44
N ASN A 217 24.27 14.33 -58.42
CA ASN A 217 23.17 13.38 -58.25
C ASN A 217 23.45 12.37 -57.12
N VAL A 218 24.69 11.88 -57.02
CA VAL A 218 25.07 10.93 -55.96
C VAL A 218 25.02 11.60 -54.57
N ILE A 219 25.47 12.85 -54.45
CA ILE A 219 25.42 13.60 -53.20
C ILE A 219 23.97 13.83 -52.78
N ASP A 220 23.11 14.28 -53.69
CA ASP A 220 21.71 14.57 -53.41
C ASP A 220 20.96 13.28 -52.99
N VAL A 221 21.18 12.16 -53.69
CA VAL A 221 20.62 10.85 -53.33
C VAL A 221 21.14 10.39 -51.96
N ALA A 222 22.44 10.55 -51.67
CA ALA A 222 23.02 10.19 -50.38
C ALA A 222 22.39 10.99 -49.23
N VAL A 223 22.21 12.30 -49.40
CA VAL A 223 21.53 13.16 -48.42
C VAL A 223 20.10 12.68 -48.18
N VAL A 224 19.33 12.41 -49.23
CA VAL A 224 17.96 11.88 -49.12
C VAL A 224 17.92 10.54 -48.39
N LEU A 225 18.84 9.62 -48.68
CA LEU A 225 18.91 8.30 -48.03
C LEU A 225 19.25 8.40 -46.55
N VAL A 226 20.18 9.28 -46.16
CA VAL A 226 20.53 9.50 -44.74
C VAL A 226 19.33 10.01 -43.96
N PHE A 227 18.59 10.98 -44.52
CA PHE A 227 17.38 11.49 -43.87
C PHE A 227 16.23 10.49 -43.90
N ALA A 228 16.05 9.69 -44.96
CA ALA A 228 15.07 8.61 -44.98
C ALA A 228 15.33 7.55 -43.88
N TRP A 229 16.61 7.26 -43.62
CA TRP A 229 17.02 6.38 -42.53
C TRP A 229 16.74 6.99 -41.15
N LEU A 230 17.12 8.26 -40.93
CA LEU A 230 16.85 8.99 -39.68
C LEU A 230 15.35 9.20 -39.42
N GLY A 231 14.53 9.33 -40.46
CA GLY A 231 13.08 9.44 -40.38
C GLY A 231 12.35 8.14 -40.07
N GLY A 232 13.06 7.00 -40.00
CA GLY A 232 12.46 5.70 -39.70
C GLY A 232 11.59 5.14 -40.83
N ALA A 233 11.79 5.57 -42.08
CA ALA A 233 11.00 5.15 -43.24
C ALA A 233 10.95 3.62 -43.39
N ALA A 234 12.06 2.92 -43.09
CA ALA A 234 12.12 1.45 -43.09
C ALA A 234 11.18 0.78 -42.05
N ARG A 235 10.90 1.43 -40.91
CA ARG A 235 9.93 0.95 -39.90
C ARG A 235 8.50 1.29 -40.27
N ALA A 236 8.26 2.43 -40.93
CA ALA A 236 6.94 2.82 -41.44
C ALA A 236 6.50 1.90 -42.59
N VAL A 237 7.40 1.63 -43.55
CA VAL A 237 7.16 0.70 -44.68
C VAL A 237 6.90 -0.73 -44.19
N ARG A 238 7.65 -1.23 -43.18
CA ARG A 238 7.37 -2.55 -42.58
C ARG A 238 6.00 -2.67 -41.90
N ARG A 239 5.42 -1.55 -41.44
CA ARG A 239 4.07 -1.54 -40.83
C ARG A 239 2.95 -1.36 -41.86
N LEU A 240 3.23 -0.80 -43.02
CA LEU A 240 2.29 -0.68 -44.14
C LEU A 240 2.11 -2.00 -44.91
N PHE A 241 3.13 -2.88 -44.91
CA PHE A 241 3.12 -4.18 -45.59
C PHE A 241 3.02 -5.41 -44.64
N GLY A 242 2.69 -5.22 -43.35
CA GLY A 242 2.61 -6.31 -42.36
C GLY A 242 1.37 -6.22 -41.46
N ALA A 243 0.71 -7.36 -41.23
CA ALA A 243 -0.51 -7.59 -40.45
C ALA A 243 -0.43 -7.12 -38.97
N PRO A 244 -1.55 -7.05 -38.22
CA PRO A 244 -1.74 -6.12 -37.10
C PRO A 244 -0.80 -6.41 -35.93
N ALA A 245 0.03 -5.43 -35.59
CA ALA A 245 0.89 -5.48 -34.42
C ALA A 245 0.09 -5.21 -33.14
N ALA A 246 0.27 -6.08 -32.17
CA ALA A 246 -0.24 -5.98 -30.80
C ALA A 246 0.10 -4.63 -30.15
N ALA A 247 -0.77 -4.23 -29.22
CA ALA A 247 -0.72 -2.99 -28.46
C ALA A 247 0.67 -2.74 -27.83
N PRO A 248 1.11 -1.46 -27.76
CA PRO A 248 2.42 -1.13 -27.23
C PRO A 248 2.50 -1.45 -25.74
N ALA A 249 3.45 -2.33 -25.40
CA ALA A 249 3.90 -2.52 -24.04
C ALA A 249 4.47 -1.19 -23.50
N VAL A 250 4.06 -0.84 -22.29
CA VAL A 250 4.56 0.30 -21.51
C VAL A 250 6.09 0.26 -21.46
N PRO A 251 6.81 1.29 -21.96
CA PRO A 251 8.27 1.32 -21.91
C PRO A 251 8.70 1.73 -20.50
N GLY A 252 9.09 0.73 -19.70
CA GLY A 252 9.54 0.93 -18.32
C GLY A 252 10.01 -0.36 -17.66
N ARG A 253 10.76 -1.20 -18.39
CA ARG A 253 11.47 -2.33 -17.79
C ARG A 253 12.80 -2.51 -18.50
N SER A 254 13.82 -1.79 -18.01
CA SER A 254 15.19 -2.21 -18.23
C SER A 254 15.34 -3.62 -17.66
N PRO A 255 15.97 -4.57 -18.36
CA PRO A 255 16.39 -5.82 -17.74
C PRO A 255 17.30 -5.44 -16.58
N ALA A 256 16.93 -5.84 -15.36
CA ALA A 256 17.86 -5.75 -14.25
C ALA A 256 19.13 -6.53 -14.63
N PRO A 257 20.34 -6.02 -14.30
CA PRO A 257 21.53 -6.85 -14.39
C PRO A 257 21.29 -8.12 -13.54
N PRO A 258 21.77 -9.30 -13.97
CA PRO A 258 21.65 -10.51 -13.18
C PRO A 258 22.19 -10.21 -11.78
N SER A 259 21.37 -10.47 -10.75
CA SER A 259 21.76 -10.29 -9.36
C SER A 259 23.11 -10.94 -9.15
N ALA A 260 24.03 -10.21 -8.53
CA ALA A 260 25.25 -10.78 -7.99
C ALA A 260 24.88 -12.10 -7.30
N ALA A 261 25.53 -13.19 -7.72
CA ALA A 261 25.30 -14.51 -7.16
C ALA A 261 25.42 -14.39 -5.64
N GLN A 262 24.30 -14.55 -4.94
CA GLN A 262 24.29 -14.79 -3.51
C GLN A 262 25.12 -16.05 -3.27
N ASP A 263 25.97 -16.03 -2.25
CA ASP A 263 26.73 -17.23 -1.88
C ASP A 263 25.75 -18.41 -1.73
N PRO A 264 26.06 -19.62 -2.24
CA PRO A 264 25.18 -20.78 -2.15
C PRO A 264 24.76 -21.12 -0.71
N ALA A 265 25.52 -20.65 0.29
CA ALA A 265 25.24 -20.81 1.71
C ALA A 265 24.06 -19.95 2.21
N ASP A 266 23.76 -18.83 1.53
CA ASP A 266 22.70 -17.89 1.89
C ASP A 266 21.40 -18.10 1.11
N ASP A 267 21.32 -19.09 0.21
CA ASP A 267 20.07 -19.41 -0.49
C ASP A 267 19.04 -19.96 0.53
N PRO A 268 17.89 -19.29 0.75
CA PRO A 268 16.85 -19.76 1.65
C PRO A 268 16.29 -21.14 1.26
N VAL A 269 16.40 -21.54 -0.01
CA VAL A 269 15.97 -22.86 -0.50
C VAL A 269 16.81 -23.99 0.11
N GLU A 270 18.08 -23.74 0.40
CA GLU A 270 19.04 -24.74 0.91
C GLU A 270 19.00 -24.88 2.44
N TRP A 271 18.17 -24.10 3.14
CA TRP A 271 18.06 -24.13 4.60
C TRP A 271 19.43 -24.00 5.31
N GLY A 272 20.31 -23.13 4.79
CA GLY A 272 21.68 -22.95 5.29
C GLY A 272 21.77 -22.73 6.81
N GLN A 273 20.77 -22.06 7.40
CA GLN A 273 20.64 -21.88 8.85
C GLN A 273 20.48 -23.18 9.65
N VAL A 274 19.79 -24.20 9.12
CA VAL A 274 19.61 -25.52 9.76
C VAL A 274 20.87 -26.35 9.57
N ARG A 275 21.47 -26.28 8.36
CA ARG A 275 22.74 -26.94 8.04
C ARG A 275 23.87 -26.43 8.95
N GLY A 276 23.98 -25.11 9.15
CA GLY A 276 24.92 -24.48 10.08
C GLY A 276 24.68 -24.85 11.56
N GLY A 277 23.47 -25.32 11.91
CA GLY A 277 23.15 -25.88 13.22
C GLY A 277 23.55 -27.35 13.41
N GLY A 278 24.32 -27.93 12.49
CA GLY A 278 24.81 -29.31 12.56
C GLY A 278 23.82 -30.37 12.07
N MET A 279 22.70 -29.97 11.44
CA MET A 279 21.66 -30.88 10.95
C MET A 279 21.58 -30.88 9.41
N GLY A 280 22.69 -31.23 8.76
CA GLY A 280 22.79 -31.25 7.29
C GLY A 280 21.74 -32.14 6.62
N GLU A 281 21.55 -33.37 7.11
CA GLU A 281 20.55 -34.31 6.57
C GLU A 281 19.12 -33.75 6.61
N VAL A 282 18.77 -33.06 7.70
CA VAL A 282 17.46 -32.41 7.87
C VAL A 282 17.31 -31.25 6.87
N ALA A 283 18.34 -30.43 6.72
CA ALA A 283 18.35 -29.32 5.76
C ALA A 283 18.21 -29.83 4.31
N ASP A 284 18.93 -30.89 3.95
CA ASP A 284 18.90 -31.49 2.60
C ASP A 284 17.52 -32.07 2.27
N ARG A 285 16.86 -32.70 3.25
CA ARG A 285 15.48 -33.17 3.12
C ARG A 285 14.51 -32.01 2.88
N LEU A 286 14.62 -30.93 3.65
CA LEU A 286 13.75 -29.76 3.49
C LEU A 286 13.99 -29.07 2.14
N ALA A 287 15.25 -28.98 1.70
CA ALA A 287 15.59 -28.44 0.39
C ALA A 287 15.03 -29.30 -0.75
N ALA A 288 15.02 -30.63 -0.61
CA ALA A 288 14.41 -31.54 -1.56
C ALA A 288 12.88 -31.35 -1.63
N GLU A 289 12.20 -31.14 -0.50
CA GLU A 289 10.76 -30.85 -0.44
C GLU A 289 10.40 -29.52 -1.12
N VAL A 290 11.22 -28.48 -0.93
CA VAL A 290 11.05 -27.19 -1.61
C VAL A 290 11.20 -27.35 -3.12
N ARG A 291 12.27 -28.03 -3.57
CA ARG A 291 12.53 -28.27 -5.01
C ARG A 291 11.49 -29.21 -5.64
N GLY A 292 10.98 -30.17 -4.88
CA GLY A 292 9.95 -31.12 -5.29
C GLY A 292 8.52 -30.56 -5.27
N GLY A 293 8.31 -29.35 -4.73
CA GLY A 293 7.00 -28.72 -4.61
C GLY A 293 6.09 -29.30 -3.52
N GLY A 294 6.63 -30.11 -2.61
CA GLY A 294 5.90 -30.71 -1.49
C GLY A 294 5.67 -29.75 -0.31
N MET A 295 6.34 -28.59 -0.32
CA MET A 295 6.28 -27.55 0.70
C MET A 295 5.56 -26.31 0.17
N ASN A 296 4.64 -25.76 0.98
CA ASN A 296 4.02 -24.45 0.73
C ASN A 296 4.69 -23.33 1.57
N ASP A 297 4.24 -22.10 1.39
CA ASP A 297 4.74 -20.93 2.14
C ASP A 297 4.46 -20.98 3.65
N VAL A 298 3.32 -21.56 4.06
CA VAL A 298 2.94 -21.78 5.47
C VAL A 298 3.86 -22.81 6.12
N ASP A 299 4.13 -23.93 5.45
CA ASP A 299 5.03 -24.98 5.89
C ASP A 299 6.45 -24.45 6.09
N TYR A 300 6.95 -23.67 5.11
CA TYR A 300 8.26 -23.03 5.22
C TYR A 300 8.30 -22.08 6.43
N ALA A 301 7.28 -21.23 6.61
CA ALA A 301 7.20 -20.31 7.75
C ALA A 301 7.11 -21.06 9.09
N ARG A 302 6.37 -22.17 9.14
CA ARG A 302 6.18 -23.04 10.31
C ARG A 302 7.48 -23.73 10.73
N ILE A 303 8.15 -24.37 9.79
CA ILE A 303 9.41 -25.09 10.04
C ILE A 303 10.51 -24.09 10.42
N ARG A 304 10.56 -22.93 9.78
CA ARG A 304 11.45 -21.83 10.20
C ARG A 304 11.18 -21.39 11.63
N ARG A 305 9.91 -21.19 12.02
CA ARG A 305 9.53 -20.81 13.39
C ARG A 305 9.86 -21.90 14.41
N ALA A 306 9.68 -23.17 14.05
CA ALA A 306 10.08 -24.31 14.88
C ALA A 306 11.59 -24.33 15.08
N TRP A 307 12.38 -24.11 14.03
CA TRP A 307 13.83 -23.98 14.11
C TRP A 307 14.29 -22.83 14.99
N GLU A 308 13.66 -21.65 14.88
CA GLU A 308 13.91 -20.51 15.78
C GLU A 308 13.68 -20.89 17.25
N THR A 309 12.70 -21.76 17.54
CA THR A 309 12.46 -22.26 18.90
C THR A 309 13.56 -23.22 19.37
N VAL A 310 14.05 -24.10 18.50
CA VAL A 310 15.18 -25.00 18.81
C VAL A 310 16.46 -24.21 19.08
N ARG A 311 16.67 -23.08 18.40
CA ARG A 311 17.81 -22.19 18.66
C ARG A 311 17.76 -21.56 20.05
N VAL A 312 16.57 -21.29 20.59
CA VAL A 312 16.37 -20.77 21.94
C VAL A 312 16.46 -21.88 22.99
N ASP A 313 15.90 -23.06 22.68
CA ASP A 313 15.89 -24.24 23.54
C ASP A 313 16.44 -25.48 22.80
N PRO A 314 17.76 -25.72 22.88
CA PRO A 314 18.42 -26.84 22.18
C PRO A 314 17.93 -28.23 22.59
N SER A 315 17.23 -28.38 23.72
CA SER A 315 16.68 -29.67 24.15
C SER A 315 15.66 -30.22 23.13
N ARG A 316 15.01 -29.35 22.35
CA ARG A 316 14.03 -29.69 21.32
C ARG A 316 14.63 -30.16 20.01
N GLN A 317 15.96 -30.12 19.87
CA GLN A 317 16.65 -30.40 18.62
C GLN A 317 16.37 -31.81 18.08
N ARG A 318 16.37 -32.83 18.96
CA ARG A 318 16.08 -34.22 18.57
C ARG A 318 14.66 -34.37 18.04
N ALA A 319 13.67 -33.88 18.79
CA ALA A 319 12.27 -33.93 18.40
C ALA A 319 12.00 -33.21 17.06
N PHE A 320 12.67 -32.07 16.82
CA PHE A 320 12.59 -31.37 15.54
C PHE A 320 13.19 -32.17 14.38
N ALA A 321 14.40 -32.73 14.57
CA ALA A 321 15.05 -33.53 13.55
C ALA A 321 14.23 -34.78 13.19
N ASP A 322 13.69 -35.47 14.19
CA ASP A 322 12.85 -36.65 14.00
C ASP A 322 11.54 -36.29 13.30
N ALA A 323 10.85 -35.22 13.72
CA ALA A 323 9.63 -34.77 13.07
C ALA A 323 9.83 -34.45 11.58
N VAL A 324 10.96 -33.82 11.22
CA VAL A 324 11.31 -33.53 9.82
C VAL A 324 11.72 -34.79 9.07
N ARG A 325 12.45 -35.71 9.70
CA ARG A 325 12.80 -37.01 9.09
C ARG A 325 11.59 -37.92 8.88
N ASP A 326 10.54 -37.77 9.67
CA ASP A 326 9.35 -38.60 9.48
C ASP A 326 8.40 -37.93 8.47
N ASN A 327 8.16 -36.63 8.62
CA ASN A 327 7.06 -35.94 7.94
C ASN A 327 7.49 -34.94 6.85
N GLY A 328 8.79 -34.67 6.69
CA GLY A 328 9.29 -33.70 5.71
C GLY A 328 8.65 -32.33 5.86
N ALA A 329 8.03 -31.82 4.78
CA ALA A 329 7.30 -30.55 4.80
C ALA A 329 6.08 -30.55 5.74
N GLY A 330 5.55 -31.71 6.12
CA GLY A 330 4.47 -31.87 7.10
C GLY A 330 4.91 -31.84 8.56
N ALA A 331 6.18 -31.53 8.86
CA ALA A 331 6.67 -31.47 10.22
C ALA A 331 6.10 -30.28 11.02
N CYS A 332 6.07 -30.45 12.35
CA CYS A 332 5.69 -29.42 13.33
C CYS A 332 4.32 -28.76 13.04
N VAL A 333 3.36 -29.52 12.52
CA VAL A 333 2.03 -29.03 12.15
C VAL A 333 1.27 -28.43 13.33
N HIS A 334 0.42 -27.46 13.01
CA HIS A 334 -0.54 -26.87 13.93
C HIS A 334 -1.43 -27.98 14.56
N PRO A 335 -1.94 -27.83 15.80
CA PRO A 335 -2.80 -28.83 16.44
C PRO A 335 -4.03 -29.26 15.64
N SER A 336 -4.54 -28.39 14.76
CA SER A 336 -5.64 -28.72 13.84
C SER A 336 -5.26 -29.64 12.68
N GLY A 337 -3.97 -29.92 12.47
CA GLY A 337 -3.43 -30.70 11.35
C GLY A 337 -3.47 -29.99 9.99
N ALA A 338 -4.07 -28.80 9.90
CA ALA A 338 -4.15 -28.04 8.66
C ALA A 338 -2.79 -27.45 8.25
N ARG A 339 -2.42 -27.60 6.98
CA ARG A 339 -1.21 -27.02 6.37
C ARG A 339 -1.49 -25.73 5.58
N ASP A 340 -2.75 -25.38 5.38
CA ASP A 340 -3.19 -24.15 4.73
C ASP A 340 -4.63 -23.80 5.12
N LEU A 341 -5.09 -22.60 4.79
CA LEU A 341 -6.50 -22.20 4.84
C LEU A 341 -7.27 -22.73 3.62
N PRO A 342 -8.58 -23.01 3.78
CA PRO A 342 -9.41 -23.51 2.68
C PRO A 342 -9.55 -22.52 1.53
N VAL A 343 -9.53 -21.22 1.83
CA VAL A 343 -9.63 -20.12 0.85
C VAL A 343 -8.71 -18.99 1.30
N ARG A 344 -7.91 -18.46 0.37
CA ARG A 344 -7.15 -17.22 0.56
C ARG A 344 -7.73 -16.14 -0.36
N ALA A 345 -8.23 -15.05 0.22
CA ALA A 345 -8.82 -13.92 -0.49
C ALA A 345 -7.82 -12.80 -0.76
N ALA A 346 -6.76 -12.69 0.05
CA ALA A 346 -5.72 -11.67 -0.08
C ALA A 346 -4.36 -12.28 -0.46
N ARG A 347 -3.42 -11.44 -0.88
CA ARG A 347 -2.03 -11.85 -1.12
C ARG A 347 -1.20 -11.69 0.15
N HIS A 348 -0.42 -12.73 0.48
CA HIS A 348 0.35 -12.83 1.72
C HIS A 348 1.82 -13.13 1.44
N ASP A 349 2.70 -12.60 2.29
CA ASP A 349 4.13 -12.91 2.31
C ASP A 349 4.48 -13.32 3.74
N LEU A 350 4.36 -14.61 4.03
CA LEU A 350 4.57 -15.17 5.36
C LEU A 350 6.03 -15.12 5.83
N LEU A 351 6.98 -14.94 4.91
CA LEU A 351 8.38 -14.65 5.27
C LEU A 351 8.49 -13.30 5.97
N ALA A 352 7.92 -12.25 5.38
CA ALA A 352 7.85 -10.92 5.96
C ALA A 352 6.68 -10.73 6.94
N ARG A 353 5.80 -11.73 7.08
CA ARG A 353 4.54 -11.69 7.84
C ARG A 353 3.60 -10.56 7.37
N GLN A 354 3.59 -10.29 6.07
CA GLN A 354 2.86 -9.18 5.46
C GLN A 354 1.58 -9.66 4.75
N VAL A 355 0.54 -8.83 4.80
CA VAL A 355 -0.65 -8.91 3.94
C VAL A 355 -0.77 -7.68 3.07
N LEU A 356 -1.03 -7.88 1.78
CA LEU A 356 -1.26 -6.81 0.83
C LEU A 356 -2.69 -6.29 0.96
N LEU A 357 -2.86 -4.99 1.23
CA LEU A 357 -4.18 -4.34 1.28
C LEU A 357 -4.51 -3.52 0.03
N GLY A 358 -3.50 -3.08 -0.70
CA GLY A 358 -3.71 -2.27 -1.89
C GLY A 358 -2.47 -1.49 -2.33
N THR A 359 -2.69 -0.29 -2.86
CA THR A 359 -1.62 0.56 -3.41
C THR A 359 -1.78 2.00 -2.93
N VAL A 360 -0.68 2.65 -2.57
CA VAL A 360 -0.63 4.08 -2.34
C VAL A 360 -0.94 4.81 -3.65
N ASP A 361 -1.86 5.76 -3.61
CA ASP A 361 -2.26 6.53 -4.79
C ASP A 361 -1.07 7.30 -5.39
N ASP A 362 -1.01 7.40 -6.72
CA ASP A 362 0.10 8.07 -7.44
C ASP A 362 -0.10 9.61 -7.53
N GLY A 363 -1.14 10.14 -6.89
CA GLY A 363 -1.45 11.56 -6.86
C GLY A 363 -0.47 12.41 -6.04
N ALA A 364 -0.52 13.72 -6.29
CA ALA A 364 0.38 14.70 -5.67
C ALA A 364 0.26 14.77 -4.13
N ARG A 365 -0.86 14.30 -3.56
CA ARG A 365 -1.12 14.27 -2.11
C ARG A 365 -0.18 13.34 -1.34
N ASN A 366 0.36 12.30 -1.99
CA ASN A 366 1.30 11.39 -1.36
C ASN A 366 2.75 11.84 -1.59
N PRO A 367 3.67 11.57 -0.64
CA PRO A 367 5.10 11.78 -0.84
C PRO A 367 5.59 11.02 -2.07
N TYR A 368 6.46 11.64 -2.87
CA TYR A 368 6.91 11.09 -4.16
C TYR A 368 7.48 9.67 -4.05
N ALA A 369 8.31 9.41 -3.02
CA ALA A 369 8.88 8.10 -2.75
C ALA A 369 7.81 7.00 -2.48
N ARG A 370 6.63 7.38 -2.00
CA ARG A 370 5.53 6.47 -1.65
C ARG A 370 4.50 6.30 -2.75
N ARG A 371 4.45 7.18 -3.75
CA ARG A 371 3.47 7.12 -4.85
C ARG A 371 3.59 5.84 -5.66
N GLY A 372 2.47 5.13 -5.82
CA GLY A 372 2.37 3.86 -6.54
C GLY A 372 2.95 2.65 -5.79
N THR A 373 3.46 2.83 -4.57
CA THR A 373 3.97 1.71 -3.77
C THR A 373 2.83 0.81 -3.28
N ARG A 374 3.08 -0.48 -3.17
CA ARG A 374 2.11 -1.45 -2.63
C ARG A 374 2.06 -1.32 -1.10
N LEU A 375 0.84 -1.32 -0.56
CA LEU A 375 0.56 -1.16 0.86
C LEU A 375 0.38 -2.52 1.54
N ALA A 376 1.11 -2.73 2.63
CA ALA A 376 1.03 -3.94 3.45
C ALA A 376 0.82 -3.65 4.94
N LEU A 377 0.23 -4.60 5.66
CA LEU A 377 0.25 -4.62 7.13
C LEU A 377 1.00 -5.86 7.62
N ASP A 378 1.70 -5.71 8.75
CA ASP A 378 2.41 -6.78 9.45
C ASP A 378 2.24 -6.62 10.98
N PRO A 379 2.61 -7.65 11.78
CA PRO A 379 2.54 -7.59 13.23
C PRO A 379 3.29 -6.44 13.90
N ALA A 380 4.35 -5.90 13.28
CA ALA A 380 5.10 -4.78 13.87
C ALA A 380 4.29 -3.47 13.83
N VAL A 381 3.42 -3.32 12.83
CA VAL A 381 2.45 -2.22 12.73
C VAL A 381 1.21 -2.53 13.56
N LEU A 382 0.64 -3.74 13.40
CA LEU A 382 -0.58 -4.17 14.09
C LEU A 382 -0.41 -4.24 15.62
N GLY A 383 0.81 -4.46 16.13
CA GLY A 383 1.12 -4.42 17.56
C GLY A 383 0.96 -3.04 18.21
N THR A 384 0.83 -1.97 17.42
CA THR A 384 0.43 -0.64 17.97
C THR A 384 -1.07 -0.42 17.95
N SER A 385 -1.86 -1.43 17.55
CA SER A 385 -3.30 -1.39 17.33
C SER A 385 -3.71 -0.45 16.18
N LEU A 386 -4.82 -0.79 15.51
CA LEU A 386 -5.35 -0.08 14.36
C LEU A 386 -6.82 0.31 14.59
N LEU A 387 -7.11 1.61 14.50
CA LEU A 387 -8.47 2.14 14.47
C LEU A 387 -8.86 2.51 13.03
N ALA A 388 -9.96 1.94 12.55
CA ALA A 388 -10.51 2.21 11.23
C ALA A 388 -11.92 2.80 11.32
N VAL A 389 -12.10 4.03 10.83
CA VAL A 389 -13.39 4.72 10.88
C VAL A 389 -13.94 4.96 9.49
N GLY A 390 -15.21 4.66 9.30
CA GLY A 390 -15.97 5.12 8.14
C GLY A 390 -17.35 4.50 8.04
N PRO A 391 -18.26 5.06 7.23
CA PRO A 391 -19.63 4.60 7.13
C PRO A 391 -19.78 3.11 6.78
N SER A 392 -20.96 2.56 7.01
CA SER A 392 -21.33 1.23 6.53
C SER A 392 -21.22 1.14 5.01
N GLY A 393 -20.86 -0.02 4.48
CA GLY A 393 -20.74 -0.25 3.03
C GLY A 393 -19.45 0.25 2.36
N THR A 394 -18.56 0.93 3.09
CA THR A 394 -17.24 1.40 2.59
C THR A 394 -16.20 0.29 2.37
N GLY A 395 -16.54 -0.96 2.71
CA GLY A 395 -15.67 -2.11 2.47
C GLY A 395 -14.77 -2.51 3.65
N LYS A 396 -14.90 -1.91 4.84
CA LYS A 396 -14.06 -2.21 6.04
C LYS A 396 -13.86 -3.71 6.29
N THR A 397 -14.94 -4.49 6.36
CA THR A 397 -14.88 -5.94 6.56
C THR A 397 -14.09 -6.65 5.46
N ARG A 398 -14.40 -6.37 4.19
CA ARG A 398 -13.84 -7.08 3.04
C ARG A 398 -12.41 -6.67 2.71
N GLN A 399 -12.09 -5.40 2.85
CA GLN A 399 -10.83 -4.80 2.37
C GLN A 399 -9.79 -4.63 3.48
N LEU A 400 -10.18 -4.72 4.75
CA LEU A 400 -9.27 -4.56 5.89
C LEU A 400 -9.37 -5.72 6.88
N VAL A 401 -10.54 -5.95 7.50
CA VAL A 401 -10.68 -6.93 8.59
C VAL A 401 -10.37 -8.34 8.10
N ARG A 402 -11.04 -8.79 7.05
CA ARG A 402 -10.88 -10.15 6.50
C ARG A 402 -9.45 -10.43 6.02
N PRO A 403 -8.79 -9.58 5.21
CA PRO A 403 -7.38 -9.79 4.85
C PRO A 403 -6.43 -9.89 6.06
N VAL A 404 -6.61 -9.04 7.07
CA VAL A 404 -5.78 -9.05 8.29
C VAL A 404 -6.01 -10.33 9.09
N VAL A 405 -7.27 -10.71 9.32
CA VAL A 405 -7.62 -11.96 10.02
C VAL A 405 -7.10 -13.18 9.26
N GLU A 406 -7.24 -13.22 7.94
CA GLU A 406 -6.73 -14.29 7.09
C GLU A 406 -5.20 -14.42 7.17
N SER A 407 -4.48 -13.30 7.13
CA SER A 407 -3.02 -13.29 7.28
C SER A 407 -2.57 -13.83 8.63
N LEU A 408 -3.24 -13.40 9.71
CA LEU A 408 -2.93 -13.85 11.05
C LEU A 408 -3.35 -15.31 11.29
N ALA A 409 -4.39 -15.79 10.59
CA ALA A 409 -4.77 -17.19 10.61
C ALA A 409 -3.73 -18.07 9.90
N LEU A 410 -3.13 -17.63 8.79
CA LEU A 410 -1.99 -18.30 8.17
C LEU A 410 -0.76 -18.29 9.10
N GLN A 411 -0.51 -17.18 9.78
CA GLN A 411 0.57 -17.08 10.77
C GLN A 411 0.31 -17.98 11.99
N ALA A 412 -0.95 -18.17 12.40
CA ALA A 412 -1.31 -19.12 13.45
C ALA A 412 -1.01 -20.57 13.02
N LEU A 413 -1.36 -20.96 11.78
CA LEU A 413 -0.95 -22.27 11.22
C LEU A 413 0.57 -22.45 11.17
N ALA A 414 1.33 -21.35 11.04
CA ALA A 414 2.78 -21.34 11.12
C ALA A 414 3.34 -21.27 12.56
N GLY A 415 2.50 -21.26 13.60
CA GLY A 415 2.93 -21.17 15.01
C GLY A 415 3.49 -19.79 15.40
N GLN A 416 3.05 -18.72 14.75
CA GLN A 416 3.57 -17.35 14.93
C GLN A 416 2.55 -16.36 15.54
N ALA A 417 1.27 -16.72 15.57
CA ALA A 417 0.20 -15.84 16.05
C ALA A 417 -0.96 -16.62 16.69
N ALA A 418 -1.77 -15.91 17.47
CA ALA A 418 -3.11 -16.30 17.90
C ALA A 418 -4.08 -15.18 17.51
N VAL A 419 -5.17 -15.51 16.83
CA VAL A 419 -6.10 -14.51 16.28
C VAL A 419 -7.53 -14.80 16.70
N ILE A 420 -8.22 -13.74 17.12
CA ILE A 420 -9.64 -13.76 17.47
C ILE A 420 -10.34 -12.73 16.59
N ALA A 421 -11.29 -13.20 15.79
CA ALA A 421 -12.11 -12.36 14.94
C ALA A 421 -13.53 -12.30 15.52
N VAL A 422 -13.99 -11.10 15.83
CA VAL A 422 -15.31 -10.84 16.40
C VAL A 422 -16.13 -10.04 15.39
N GLY A 423 -17.30 -10.56 15.05
CA GLY A 423 -18.22 -9.90 14.13
C GLY A 423 -19.66 -10.22 14.47
N ALA A 424 -20.59 -9.55 13.81
CA ALA A 424 -22.00 -9.89 13.90
C ALA A 424 -22.26 -11.26 13.25
N ALA A 425 -23.30 -11.97 13.69
CA ALA A 425 -23.76 -13.18 13.02
C ALA A 425 -23.98 -12.92 11.51
N GLY A 426 -23.24 -13.65 10.67
CA GLY A 426 -23.25 -13.50 9.21
C GLY A 426 -22.23 -12.52 8.63
N SER A 427 -21.34 -11.92 9.45
CA SER A 427 -20.18 -11.16 8.96
C SER A 427 -19.28 -12.04 8.09
N GLN A 428 -18.79 -11.49 6.98
CA GLN A 428 -17.98 -12.23 6.00
C GLN A 428 -16.50 -12.34 6.43
N LEU A 429 -16.24 -12.90 7.61
CA LEU A 429 -14.88 -13.05 8.15
C LEU A 429 -14.14 -14.28 7.60
N GLY A 430 -14.86 -15.24 7.01
CA GLY A 430 -14.29 -16.45 6.41
C GLY A 430 -15.15 -17.68 6.70
N PRO A 431 -14.92 -18.80 6.00
CA PRO A 431 -15.63 -20.04 6.27
C PRO A 431 -15.20 -20.63 7.62
N ASP A 432 -16.07 -21.41 8.25
CA ASP A 432 -15.82 -22.03 9.57
C ASP A 432 -14.56 -22.90 9.58
N ALA A 433 -14.30 -23.62 8.49
CA ALA A 433 -13.12 -24.48 8.35
C ALA A 433 -11.77 -23.71 8.38
N ALA A 434 -11.79 -22.37 8.33
CA ALA A 434 -10.61 -21.55 8.51
C ALA A 434 -10.23 -21.33 9.99
N TYR A 435 -11.10 -21.71 10.93
CA TYR A 435 -10.96 -21.49 12.36
C TYR A 435 -10.91 -22.80 13.14
N ASP A 436 -10.19 -22.80 14.27
CA ASP A 436 -10.11 -23.92 15.20
C ASP A 436 -11.31 -23.92 16.16
N VAL A 437 -11.75 -22.71 16.54
CA VAL A 437 -12.88 -22.48 17.43
C VAL A 437 -13.83 -21.49 16.78
N VAL A 438 -15.11 -21.87 16.64
CA VAL A 438 -16.18 -21.00 16.18
C VAL A 438 -17.25 -20.96 17.27
N VAL A 439 -17.41 -19.80 17.89
CA VAL A 439 -18.44 -19.55 18.92
C VAL A 439 -19.55 -18.73 18.28
N ARG A 440 -20.75 -19.28 18.19
CA ARG A 440 -21.94 -18.60 17.67
C ARG A 440 -22.92 -18.38 18.81
N ILE A 441 -22.85 -17.20 19.41
CA ILE A 441 -23.60 -16.92 20.64
C ILE A 441 -25.10 -16.86 20.32
N GLY A 442 -25.87 -17.74 20.96
CA GLY A 442 -27.31 -17.87 20.74
C GLY A 442 -27.73 -18.71 19.52
N ASP A 443 -26.79 -19.38 18.84
CA ASP A 443 -27.07 -20.39 17.81
C ASP A 443 -26.94 -21.79 18.41
N PRO A 444 -28.01 -22.58 18.54
CA PRO A 444 -27.95 -23.95 19.08
C PRO A 444 -26.97 -24.89 18.35
N GLY A 445 -26.59 -24.57 17.11
CA GLY A 445 -25.58 -25.31 16.36
C GLY A 445 -24.13 -25.01 16.74
N SER A 446 -23.88 -24.09 17.69
CA SER A 446 -22.52 -23.77 18.15
C SER A 446 -21.89 -24.95 18.89
N VAL A 447 -20.70 -25.37 18.45
CA VAL A 447 -19.94 -26.46 19.09
C VAL A 447 -19.29 -26.00 20.39
N TYR A 448 -18.79 -24.76 20.36
CA TYR A 448 -18.12 -24.11 21.48
C TYR A 448 -19.00 -23.01 22.07
N ASP A 449 -18.76 -22.73 23.34
CA ASP A 449 -19.41 -21.69 24.10
C ASP A 449 -18.36 -20.68 24.61
N LEU A 450 -18.79 -19.52 25.11
CA LEU A 450 -17.90 -18.48 25.63
C LEU A 450 -17.84 -18.55 27.16
N ASP A 451 -16.63 -18.54 27.72
CA ASP A 451 -16.46 -18.36 29.16
C ASP A 451 -16.70 -16.90 29.56
N LEU A 452 -17.79 -16.64 30.30
CA LEU A 452 -18.14 -15.32 30.82
C LEU A 452 -17.05 -14.76 31.76
N TYR A 453 -16.29 -15.62 32.42
CA TYR A 453 -15.26 -15.26 33.40
C TYR A 453 -13.86 -15.19 32.79
N GLY A 454 -13.71 -15.44 31.50
CA GLY A 454 -12.42 -15.29 30.79
C GLY A 454 -11.33 -16.24 31.27
N GLY A 455 -11.70 -17.41 31.82
CA GLY A 455 -10.82 -18.46 32.35
C GLY A 455 -10.02 -18.07 33.58
N THR A 456 -10.33 -16.95 34.24
CA THR A 456 -9.70 -16.66 35.53
C THR A 456 -10.20 -17.60 36.61
N THR A 457 -9.37 -17.83 37.62
CA THR A 457 -9.77 -18.48 38.87
C THR A 457 -9.93 -17.46 40.00
N ASP A 458 -9.56 -16.20 39.77
CA ASP A 458 -9.60 -15.13 40.75
C ASP A 458 -10.97 -14.42 40.72
N PRO A 459 -11.76 -14.47 41.80
CA PRO A 459 -13.05 -13.78 41.88
C PRO A 459 -12.96 -12.27 41.67
N ASP A 460 -11.88 -11.62 42.10
CA ASP A 460 -11.71 -10.17 41.99
C ASP A 460 -11.42 -9.75 40.54
N GLU A 461 -10.59 -10.52 39.83
CA GLU A 461 -10.34 -10.31 38.40
C GLU A 461 -11.62 -10.52 37.59
N ALA A 462 -12.35 -11.62 37.87
CA ALA A 462 -13.64 -11.92 37.23
C ALA A 462 -14.65 -10.78 37.47
N ALA A 463 -14.77 -10.32 38.72
CA ALA A 463 -15.68 -9.25 39.09
C ALA A 463 -15.33 -7.93 38.41
N THR A 464 -14.04 -7.59 38.30
CA THR A 464 -13.56 -6.39 37.62
C THR A 464 -13.90 -6.40 36.14
N LEU A 465 -13.66 -7.53 35.45
CA LEU A 465 -13.97 -7.69 34.03
C LEU A 465 -15.47 -7.59 33.76
N LEU A 466 -16.29 -8.26 34.57
CA LEU A 466 -17.75 -8.20 34.44
C LEU A 466 -18.29 -6.81 34.77
N ALA A 467 -17.77 -6.14 35.79
CA ALA A 467 -18.20 -4.79 36.15
C ALA A 467 -17.94 -3.78 35.02
N ASP A 468 -16.75 -3.79 34.42
CA ASP A 468 -16.43 -2.91 33.29
C ASP A 468 -17.34 -3.23 32.09
N ALA A 469 -17.54 -4.52 31.79
CA ALA A 469 -18.37 -4.95 30.69
C ALA A 469 -19.86 -4.64 30.86
N PHE A 470 -20.41 -4.71 32.08
CA PHE A 470 -21.85 -4.56 32.33
C PHE A 470 -22.23 -3.12 32.65
N THR A 471 -21.34 -2.37 33.28
CA THR A 471 -21.64 -1.03 33.81
C THR A 471 -20.82 0.09 33.19
N GLY A 472 -19.75 -0.21 32.44
CA GLY A 472 -18.84 0.80 31.87
C GLY A 472 -19.46 1.75 30.84
N ASP A 473 -20.67 1.46 30.35
CA ASP A 473 -21.46 2.34 29.47
C ASP A 473 -22.51 3.17 30.23
N VAL A 474 -22.72 2.92 31.53
CA VAL A 474 -23.75 3.57 32.33
C VAL A 474 -23.21 4.89 32.91
N PRO A 475 -23.77 6.06 32.52
CA PRO A 475 -23.27 7.34 33.00
C PRO A 475 -23.38 7.47 34.53
N GLY A 476 -22.31 7.92 35.17
CA GLY A 476 -22.29 8.15 36.62
C GLY A 476 -22.16 6.90 37.50
N MET A 477 -22.09 5.70 36.91
CA MET A 477 -21.88 4.46 37.65
C MET A 477 -20.41 4.27 38.03
N ASP A 478 -20.13 3.91 39.29
CA ASP A 478 -18.79 3.56 39.74
C ASP A 478 -18.50 2.07 39.44
N VAL A 479 -17.72 1.82 38.40
CA VAL A 479 -17.30 0.47 37.97
C VAL A 479 -16.60 -0.28 39.10
N ARG A 480 -15.83 0.40 39.95
CA ARG A 480 -15.13 -0.24 41.09
C ARG A 480 -16.12 -0.70 42.15
N ARG A 481 -17.17 0.08 42.42
CA ARG A 481 -18.25 -0.33 43.33
C ARG A 481 -18.99 -1.54 42.76
N ALA A 482 -19.27 -1.57 41.47
CA ALA A 482 -19.86 -2.73 40.80
C ALA A 482 -18.95 -3.97 40.88
N ALA A 483 -17.63 -3.81 40.71
CA ALA A 483 -16.67 -4.88 40.88
C ALA A 483 -16.67 -5.42 42.31
N THR A 484 -16.65 -4.56 43.33
CA THR A 484 -16.74 -5.00 44.73
C THR A 484 -18.03 -5.78 45.00
N ALA A 485 -19.18 -5.29 44.52
CA ALA A 485 -20.46 -5.98 44.71
C ALA A 485 -20.49 -7.37 44.04
N LEU A 486 -19.86 -7.51 42.86
CA LEU A 486 -19.72 -8.80 42.20
C LEU A 486 -18.73 -9.71 42.94
N ALA A 487 -17.57 -9.22 43.38
CA ALA A 487 -16.58 -10.00 44.10
C ALA A 487 -17.14 -10.60 45.40
N GLN A 488 -17.97 -9.82 46.11
CA GLN A 488 -18.69 -10.25 47.31
C GLN A 488 -19.73 -11.36 47.08
N LEU A 489 -20.07 -11.67 45.83
CA LEU A 489 -20.93 -12.79 45.45
C LEU A 489 -20.13 -13.94 44.81
N LEU A 490 -19.21 -13.61 43.90
CA LEU A 490 -18.41 -14.58 43.15
C LEU A 490 -17.43 -15.35 44.05
N GLY A 491 -16.79 -14.66 45.01
CA GLY A 491 -15.86 -15.29 45.95
C GLY A 491 -16.53 -16.34 46.83
N PRO A 492 -17.61 -15.97 47.55
CA PRO A 492 -18.35 -16.93 48.37
C PRO A 492 -18.95 -18.09 47.57
N PHE A 493 -19.53 -17.83 46.39
CA PHE A 493 -20.07 -18.90 45.54
C PHE A 493 -18.98 -19.88 45.11
N ARG A 494 -17.83 -19.39 44.66
CA ARG A 494 -16.71 -20.23 44.22
C ARG A 494 -16.10 -21.04 45.36
N ALA A 495 -16.05 -20.50 46.57
CA ALA A 495 -15.55 -21.22 47.74
C ALA A 495 -16.37 -22.48 48.05
N VAL A 496 -17.69 -22.42 47.87
CA VAL A 496 -18.60 -23.56 48.09
C VAL A 496 -18.64 -24.50 46.89
N HIS A 497 -18.75 -23.96 45.67
CA HIS A 497 -19.07 -24.76 44.48
C HIS A 497 -17.85 -25.13 43.63
N GLY A 498 -16.66 -24.58 43.90
CA GLY A 498 -15.44 -24.80 43.11
C GLY A 498 -15.46 -24.18 41.70
N ARG A 499 -16.55 -23.51 41.32
CA ARG A 499 -16.78 -22.84 40.03
C ARG A 499 -17.45 -21.48 40.25
N PHE A 500 -17.47 -20.65 39.22
CA PHE A 500 -18.29 -19.44 39.23
C PHE A 500 -19.76 -19.75 38.91
N PRO A 501 -20.71 -18.89 39.33
CA PRO A 501 -22.12 -19.10 39.06
C PRO A 501 -22.40 -19.10 37.55
N ALA A 502 -23.38 -19.88 37.09
CA ALA A 502 -23.94 -19.71 35.77
C ALA A 502 -24.75 -18.41 35.70
N VAL A 503 -25.12 -17.97 34.50
CA VAL A 503 -25.89 -16.73 34.30
C VAL A 503 -27.18 -16.66 35.14
N PRO A 504 -28.03 -17.70 35.22
CA PRO A 504 -29.23 -17.66 36.07
C PRO A 504 -28.90 -17.56 37.57
N GLU A 505 -27.92 -18.35 38.04
CA GLU A 505 -27.48 -18.33 39.45
C GLU A 505 -26.93 -16.96 39.84
N LEU A 506 -26.15 -16.33 38.95
CA LEU A 506 -25.63 -14.97 39.18
C LEU A 506 -26.76 -13.94 39.26
N ARG A 507 -27.78 -14.07 38.40
CA ARG A 507 -28.95 -13.20 38.45
C ARG A 507 -29.71 -13.35 39.76
N GLU A 508 -29.97 -14.58 40.19
CA GLU A 508 -30.68 -14.86 41.45
C GLU A 508 -29.93 -14.33 42.68
N LEU A 509 -28.59 -14.42 42.68
CA LEU A 509 -27.74 -13.84 43.73
C LEU A 509 -27.80 -12.31 43.76
N LEU A 510 -27.81 -11.66 42.58
CA LEU A 510 -27.89 -10.20 42.46
C LEU A 510 -29.28 -9.65 42.83
N GLU A 511 -30.34 -10.36 42.43
CA GLU A 511 -31.74 -10.06 42.77
C GLU A 511 -32.10 -10.44 44.21
N ARG A 512 -31.22 -11.19 44.90
CA ARG A 512 -31.41 -11.72 46.24
C ARG A 512 -32.65 -12.59 46.38
N VAL A 513 -32.80 -13.54 45.47
CA VAL A 513 -33.82 -14.59 45.65
C VAL A 513 -33.52 -15.30 46.99
N PRO A 514 -34.46 -15.33 47.96
CA PRO A 514 -34.16 -15.80 49.32
C PRO A 514 -33.49 -17.17 49.34
N GLY A 515 -33.98 -18.12 48.53
CA GLY A 515 -33.41 -19.46 48.43
C GLY A 515 -31.96 -19.51 47.94
N ALA A 516 -31.54 -18.58 47.07
CA ALA A 516 -30.18 -18.57 46.52
C ALA A 516 -29.16 -18.04 47.53
N VAL A 517 -29.46 -16.91 48.19
CA VAL A 517 -28.54 -16.28 49.15
C VAL A 517 -28.51 -17.04 50.47
N ASP A 518 -29.67 -17.46 51.00
CA ASP A 518 -29.73 -18.21 52.26
C ASP A 518 -29.10 -19.60 52.10
N GLY A 519 -29.28 -20.23 50.94
CA GLY A 519 -28.63 -21.50 50.59
C GLY A 519 -27.10 -21.37 50.54
N LEU A 520 -26.59 -20.31 49.89
CA LEU A 520 -25.15 -20.03 49.85
C LEU A 520 -24.59 -19.76 51.25
N ARG A 521 -25.29 -18.98 52.07
CA ARG A 521 -24.92 -18.70 53.46
C ARG A 521 -24.82 -19.99 54.29
N ALA A 522 -25.86 -20.82 54.27
CA ALA A 522 -25.87 -22.09 54.99
C ALA A 522 -24.73 -23.03 54.53
N ALA A 523 -24.45 -23.06 53.22
CA ALA A 523 -23.35 -23.86 52.67
C ALA A 523 -21.98 -23.34 53.16
N LEU A 524 -21.76 -22.03 53.19
CA LEU A 524 -20.53 -21.42 53.71
C LEU A 524 -20.32 -21.66 55.21
N GLU A 525 -21.39 -21.64 56.00
CA GLU A 525 -21.36 -21.99 57.43
C GLU A 525 -20.97 -23.47 57.60
N SER A 526 -21.58 -24.37 56.83
CA SER A 526 -21.27 -25.79 56.88
C SER A 526 -19.85 -26.14 56.43
N ALA A 527 -19.33 -25.40 55.44
CA ALA A 527 -17.97 -25.58 54.91
C ALA A 527 -16.90 -24.86 55.75
N GLY A 528 -17.30 -24.03 56.73
CA GLY A 528 -16.37 -23.34 57.62
C GLY A 528 -15.58 -22.20 56.94
N HIS A 529 -16.23 -21.38 56.12
CA HIS A 529 -15.61 -20.24 55.42
C HIS A 529 -16.00 -18.86 56.03
N PRO A 530 -15.51 -18.49 57.24
CA PRO A 530 -15.94 -17.28 57.95
C PRO A 530 -15.55 -15.98 57.24
N ALA A 531 -14.46 -15.97 56.46
CA ALA A 531 -14.08 -14.80 55.67
C ALA A 531 -15.10 -14.52 54.55
N MET A 532 -15.56 -15.57 53.87
CA MET A 532 -16.54 -15.45 52.78
C MET A 532 -17.94 -15.10 53.30
N LEU A 533 -18.30 -15.55 54.51
CA LEU A 533 -19.51 -15.09 55.19
C LEU A 533 -19.50 -13.57 55.44
N ARG A 534 -18.35 -13.00 55.85
CA ARG A 534 -18.23 -11.55 56.04
C ARG A 534 -18.37 -10.75 54.75
N GLU A 535 -17.88 -11.29 53.62
CA GLU A 535 -18.08 -10.67 52.30
C GLU A 535 -19.57 -10.66 51.92
N LEU A 536 -20.27 -11.78 52.14
CA LEU A 536 -21.71 -11.87 51.90
C LEU A 536 -22.50 -10.92 52.82
N ASP A 537 -22.15 -10.84 54.11
CA ASP A 537 -22.72 -9.88 55.06
C ASP A 537 -22.44 -8.42 54.69
N ALA A 538 -21.30 -8.14 54.07
CA ALA A 538 -20.98 -6.82 53.55
C ALA A 538 -21.88 -6.47 52.36
N ARG A 539 -22.12 -7.42 51.45
CA ARG A 539 -23.07 -7.24 50.34
C ARG A 539 -24.49 -6.99 50.84
N ASP A 540 -24.92 -7.72 51.87
CA ASP A 540 -26.23 -7.58 52.52
C ASP A 540 -26.45 -6.16 53.04
N ARG A 541 -25.46 -5.60 53.74
CA ARG A 541 -25.53 -4.23 54.28
C ARG A 541 -25.56 -3.15 53.20
N GLN A 542 -24.95 -3.41 52.05
CA GLN A 542 -24.91 -2.46 50.93
C GLN A 542 -26.17 -2.54 50.06
N HIS A 543 -26.94 -3.62 50.18
CA HIS A 543 -28.10 -3.83 49.34
C HIS A 543 -29.20 -2.79 49.60
N GLY A 544 -29.73 -2.19 48.53
CA GLY A 544 -30.75 -1.16 48.61
C GLY A 544 -30.25 0.20 49.13
N ALA A 545 -28.95 0.33 49.42
CA ALA A 545 -28.35 1.63 49.74
C ALA A 545 -28.33 2.55 48.49
N PRO A 546 -28.36 3.88 48.66
CA PRO A 546 -28.24 4.81 47.54
C PRO A 546 -26.95 4.56 46.72
N GLY A 547 -27.14 4.28 45.42
CA GLY A 547 -26.04 3.95 44.51
C GLY A 547 -25.53 2.51 44.63
N ASP A 548 -26.34 1.56 45.12
CA ASP A 548 -26.09 0.12 44.98
C ASP A 548 -26.13 -0.30 43.48
N PRO A 549 -25.06 -0.89 42.94
CA PRO A 549 -25.03 -1.35 41.55
C PRO A 549 -25.84 -2.64 41.31
N GLY A 550 -26.32 -3.32 42.37
CA GLY A 550 -26.96 -4.64 42.28
C GLY A 550 -28.10 -4.77 41.29
N ALA A 551 -29.06 -3.83 41.31
CA ALA A 551 -30.20 -3.85 40.38
C ALA A 551 -29.76 -3.69 38.92
N VAL A 552 -28.84 -2.76 38.66
CA VAL A 552 -28.30 -2.55 37.30
C VAL A 552 -27.52 -3.77 36.82
N LEU A 553 -26.74 -4.39 37.71
CA LEU A 553 -26.02 -5.63 37.38
C LEU A 553 -27.00 -6.78 37.08
N ALA A 554 -28.06 -6.95 37.87
CA ALA A 554 -29.09 -7.95 37.63
C ALA A 554 -29.77 -7.74 36.26
N ASP A 555 -30.15 -6.50 35.94
CA ASP A 555 -30.75 -6.14 34.65
C ASP A 555 -29.83 -6.47 33.48
N ARG A 556 -28.51 -6.25 33.64
CA ARG A 556 -27.51 -6.59 32.62
C ARG A 556 -27.34 -8.10 32.47
N VAL A 557 -27.28 -8.85 33.57
CA VAL A 557 -27.23 -10.32 33.55
C VAL A 557 -28.50 -10.91 32.93
N ALA A 558 -29.67 -10.31 33.16
CA ALA A 558 -30.94 -10.72 32.58
C ALA A 558 -30.99 -10.62 31.03
N LEU A 559 -30.08 -9.84 30.41
CA LEU A 559 -29.91 -9.84 28.95
C LEU A 559 -29.31 -11.17 28.46
N LEU A 560 -28.52 -11.85 29.29
CA LEU A 560 -27.92 -13.16 28.99
C LEU A 560 -28.78 -14.32 29.47
N ASP A 561 -29.68 -14.12 30.44
CA ASP A 561 -30.61 -15.17 30.94
C ASP A 561 -31.85 -15.37 30.04
N ARG A 562 -31.74 -15.06 28.75
CA ARG A 562 -32.84 -15.22 27.79
C ARG A 562 -32.89 -16.67 27.31
N PRO A 563 -34.08 -17.21 26.95
CA PRO A 563 -34.18 -18.56 26.41
C PRO A 563 -33.29 -18.84 25.19
N ALA A 564 -32.99 -17.80 24.39
CA ALA A 564 -32.08 -17.89 23.25
C ALA A 564 -30.63 -18.24 23.65
N PHE A 565 -30.24 -17.98 24.89
CA PHE A 565 -28.93 -18.27 25.48
C PHE A 565 -29.02 -19.39 26.52
N ALA A 566 -30.13 -20.13 26.60
CA ALA A 566 -30.27 -21.20 27.58
C ALA A 566 -29.19 -22.27 27.36
N GLY A 567 -28.44 -22.59 28.43
CA GLY A 567 -27.31 -23.51 28.38
C GLY A 567 -26.05 -22.96 27.70
N PHE A 568 -26.08 -21.72 27.18
CA PHE A 568 -24.88 -20.94 26.89
C PHE A 568 -24.37 -20.31 28.19
N PHE A 569 -23.06 -20.10 28.27
CA PHE A 569 -22.32 -19.67 29.46
C PHE A 569 -22.42 -20.65 30.65
N ASP A 570 -22.62 -21.94 30.38
CA ASP A 570 -22.71 -22.96 31.43
C ASP A 570 -21.31 -23.29 32.01
N THR A 571 -21.09 -22.90 33.26
CA THR A 571 -19.82 -23.09 33.97
C THR A 571 -19.58 -24.53 34.42
N THR A 572 -20.58 -25.42 34.31
CA THR A 572 -20.43 -26.84 34.65
C THR A 572 -19.81 -27.64 33.50
N ALA A 573 -20.03 -27.24 32.25
CA ALA A 573 -19.59 -27.94 31.05
C ALA A 573 -18.22 -27.43 30.52
N GLN A 574 -17.18 -27.48 31.37
CA GLN A 574 -15.88 -26.84 31.11
C GLN A 574 -15.21 -27.18 29.77
N SER A 575 -15.41 -28.39 29.23
CA SER A 575 -14.80 -28.81 27.95
C SER A 575 -15.32 -28.05 26.71
N ARG A 576 -16.47 -27.37 26.80
CA ARG A 576 -17.05 -26.58 25.70
C ARG A 576 -16.66 -25.10 25.76
N LEU A 577 -16.18 -24.62 26.90
CA LEU A 577 -15.94 -23.22 27.14
C LEU A 577 -14.63 -22.77 26.50
N PHE A 578 -14.74 -21.84 25.55
CA PHE A 578 -13.60 -21.10 25.04
C PHE A 578 -13.26 -19.93 25.98
N SER A 579 -11.99 -19.84 26.36
CA SER A 579 -11.44 -18.75 27.16
C SER A 579 -10.28 -18.05 26.44
N LEU A 580 -10.18 -16.74 26.64
CA LEU A 580 -9.10 -15.89 26.14
C LEU A 580 -7.74 -16.17 26.77
N ARG A 581 -7.65 -16.99 27.82
CA ARG A 581 -6.34 -17.48 28.31
C ARG A 581 -5.66 -18.43 27.34
N SER A 582 -6.40 -19.00 26.39
CA SER A 582 -5.86 -19.89 25.35
C SER A 582 -4.95 -19.17 24.33
N LEU A 583 -4.80 -17.84 24.42
CA LEU A 583 -3.92 -17.01 23.57
C LEU A 583 -2.41 -17.35 23.67
N GLU A 584 -2.01 -18.20 24.61
CA GLU A 584 -0.65 -18.76 24.68
C GLU A 584 -0.41 -19.88 23.66
N HIS A 585 -1.48 -20.39 23.05
CA HIS A 585 -1.41 -21.38 21.98
C HIS A 585 -1.71 -20.73 20.62
N PRO A 586 -1.10 -21.21 19.52
CA PRO A 586 -1.49 -20.76 18.20
C PRO A 586 -2.92 -21.23 17.95
N LEU A 587 -3.84 -20.28 17.80
CA LEU A 587 -5.26 -20.56 17.66
C LEU A 587 -5.90 -19.53 16.72
N ARG A 588 -6.93 -19.99 16.01
CA ARG A 588 -7.76 -19.19 15.13
C ARG A 588 -9.19 -19.27 15.63
N VAL A 589 -9.72 -18.16 16.12
CA VAL A 589 -11.03 -18.13 16.76
C VAL A 589 -11.94 -17.16 16.03
N ARG A 590 -13.19 -17.57 15.78
CA ARG A 590 -14.26 -16.68 15.32
C ARG A 590 -15.36 -16.63 16.37
N ILE A 591 -15.80 -15.43 16.74
CA ILE A 591 -16.91 -15.21 17.64
C ILE A 591 -17.97 -14.40 16.90
N ASP A 592 -19.13 -15.02 16.71
CA ASP A 592 -20.28 -14.41 16.05
C ASP A 592 -21.24 -13.88 17.14
N LEU A 593 -21.40 -12.56 17.20
CA LEU A 593 -22.24 -11.86 18.16
C LEU A 593 -23.70 -11.76 17.70
N PRO A 594 -24.69 -11.81 18.62
CA PRO A 594 -26.11 -11.87 18.30
C PRO A 594 -26.74 -10.48 18.00
N GLU A 595 -26.10 -9.64 17.18
CA GLU A 595 -26.50 -8.23 16.99
C GLU A 595 -27.95 -8.06 16.48
N ARG A 596 -28.42 -8.93 15.57
CA ARG A 596 -29.76 -8.81 14.96
C ARG A 596 -30.93 -9.15 15.90
N GLY A 597 -30.70 -9.99 16.90
CA GLY A 597 -31.74 -10.43 17.85
C GLY A 597 -31.59 -9.84 19.25
N HIS A 598 -30.35 -9.60 19.68
CA HIS A 598 -30.01 -9.22 21.04
C HIS A 598 -28.91 -8.15 21.04
N ALA A 599 -29.19 -6.99 20.43
CA ALA A 599 -28.21 -5.92 20.22
C ALA A 599 -27.54 -5.43 21.53
N ASP A 600 -28.28 -5.35 22.64
CA ASP A 600 -27.72 -4.88 23.91
C ASP A 600 -26.83 -5.94 24.58
N ALA A 601 -27.22 -7.22 24.52
CA ALA A 601 -26.36 -8.33 24.94
C ALA A 601 -25.09 -8.39 24.06
N SER A 602 -25.24 -8.21 22.75
CA SER A 602 -24.13 -8.16 21.79
C SER A 602 -23.11 -7.08 22.14
N ARG A 603 -23.57 -5.85 22.44
CA ARG A 603 -22.69 -4.74 22.85
C ARG A 603 -22.00 -5.00 24.19
N MET A 604 -22.71 -5.60 25.14
CA MET A 604 -22.15 -5.99 26.44
C MET A 604 -21.09 -7.08 26.31
N LEU A 605 -21.35 -8.11 25.52
CA LEU A 605 -20.39 -9.20 25.24
C LEU A 605 -19.17 -8.70 24.46
N ALA A 606 -19.36 -7.78 23.50
CA ALA A 606 -18.25 -7.16 22.80
C ALA A 606 -17.31 -6.38 23.75
N ARG A 607 -17.88 -5.63 24.72
CA ARG A 607 -17.09 -4.99 25.79
C ARG A 607 -16.33 -6.01 26.62
N LEU A 608 -17.02 -7.08 27.04
CA LEU A 608 -16.42 -8.15 27.82
C LEU A 608 -15.24 -8.80 27.08
N LEU A 609 -15.41 -9.14 25.80
CA LEU A 609 -14.35 -9.73 24.98
C LEU A 609 -13.13 -8.82 24.85
N LEU A 610 -13.33 -7.51 24.66
CA LEU A 610 -12.23 -6.54 24.61
C LEU A 610 -11.52 -6.44 25.97
N ALA A 611 -12.28 -6.34 27.07
CA ALA A 611 -11.74 -6.28 28.42
C ALA A 611 -10.94 -7.55 28.75
N GLN A 612 -11.55 -8.72 28.57
CA GLN A 612 -10.91 -10.02 28.81
C GLN A 612 -9.66 -10.20 27.91
N PHE A 613 -9.68 -9.76 26.65
CA PHE A 613 -8.52 -9.87 25.75
C PHE A 613 -7.37 -9.01 26.25
N THR A 614 -7.63 -7.76 26.61
CA THR A 614 -6.56 -6.87 27.10
C THR A 614 -5.96 -7.36 28.42
N ALA A 615 -6.78 -7.92 29.31
CA ALA A 615 -6.34 -8.54 30.56
C ALA A 615 -5.50 -9.81 30.28
N SER A 616 -6.05 -10.74 29.50
CA SER A 616 -5.39 -12.00 29.15
C SER A 616 -4.07 -11.77 28.43
N ALA A 617 -4.05 -10.91 27.41
CA ALA A 617 -2.84 -10.59 26.64
C ALA A 617 -1.72 -9.99 27.52
N SER A 618 -2.08 -9.21 28.54
CA SER A 618 -1.13 -8.63 29.50
C SER A 618 -0.59 -9.67 30.49
N ALA A 619 -1.45 -10.61 30.92
CA ALA A 619 -1.13 -11.64 31.89
C ALA A 619 -0.35 -12.84 31.31
N ARG A 620 -0.26 -12.97 29.97
CA ARG A 620 0.48 -14.07 29.30
C ARG A 620 1.92 -14.17 29.79
N ALA A 621 2.30 -15.39 30.18
CA ALA A 621 3.67 -15.73 30.54
C ALA A 621 4.54 -15.89 29.29
N ASP A 622 4.04 -16.60 28.27
CA ASP A 622 4.68 -16.69 26.96
C ASP A 622 4.14 -15.64 25.99
N ARG A 623 5.04 -14.79 25.48
CA ARG A 623 4.74 -13.72 24.51
C ARG A 623 5.39 -13.95 23.16
N SER A 624 5.85 -15.17 22.88
CA SER A 624 6.46 -15.55 21.61
C SER A 624 5.48 -15.47 20.44
N LEU A 625 4.19 -15.70 20.71
CA LEU A 625 3.10 -15.55 19.75
C LEU A 625 2.54 -14.12 19.74
N PHE A 626 2.32 -13.59 18.54
CA PHE A 626 1.57 -12.35 18.38
C PHE A 626 0.07 -12.60 18.62
N ALA A 627 -0.49 -12.03 19.70
CA ALA A 627 -1.93 -12.14 19.97
C ALA A 627 -2.70 -10.98 19.36
N PHE A 628 -3.80 -11.27 18.69
CA PHE A 628 -4.56 -10.24 17.98
C PHE A 628 -6.07 -10.42 18.11
N LEU A 629 -6.76 -9.32 18.36
CA LEU A 629 -8.22 -9.26 18.36
C LEU A 629 -8.71 -8.28 17.28
N ALA A 630 -9.55 -8.75 16.37
CA ALA A 630 -10.16 -7.94 15.32
C ALA A 630 -11.66 -7.82 15.55
N PHE A 631 -12.15 -6.61 15.79
CA PHE A 631 -13.57 -6.27 15.80
C PHE A 631 -14.01 -5.71 14.46
N ASP A 632 -14.88 -6.46 13.79
CA ASP A 632 -15.56 -6.02 12.56
C ASP A 632 -16.55 -4.88 12.80
N ASP A 633 -17.02 -4.72 14.04
CA ASP A 633 -17.75 -3.55 14.50
C ASP A 633 -17.49 -3.36 16.01
N ALA A 634 -16.84 -2.25 16.38
CA ALA A 634 -16.52 -1.86 17.75
C ALA A 634 -17.42 -0.72 18.26
N SER A 635 -18.51 -0.41 17.55
CA SER A 635 -19.42 0.67 17.96
C SER A 635 -20.01 0.37 19.34
N ARG A 636 -19.87 1.33 20.27
CA ARG A 636 -20.31 1.23 21.68
C ARG A 636 -19.67 0.09 22.48
N THR A 637 -18.45 -0.34 22.11
CA THR A 637 -17.71 -1.39 22.84
C THR A 637 -16.57 -0.86 23.72
N LEU A 638 -16.35 0.45 23.75
CA LEU A 638 -15.21 1.08 24.40
C LEU A 638 -15.58 1.70 25.75
N THR A 639 -14.76 1.40 26.75
CA THR A 639 -14.80 1.90 28.13
C THR A 639 -13.48 2.60 28.46
N ALA A 640 -13.42 3.34 29.58
CA ALA A 640 -12.18 3.97 30.01
C ALA A 640 -11.06 2.95 30.27
N GLU A 641 -11.38 1.79 30.86
CA GLU A 641 -10.40 0.74 31.16
C GLU A 641 -9.93 0.00 29.91
N THR A 642 -10.82 -0.30 28.96
CA THR A 642 -10.41 -0.94 27.69
C THR A 642 -9.50 -0.03 26.86
N VAL A 643 -9.73 1.29 26.82
CA VAL A 643 -8.83 2.24 26.14
C VAL A 643 -7.43 2.24 26.77
N ARG A 644 -7.34 2.21 28.10
CA ARG A 644 -6.06 2.06 28.83
C ARG A 644 -5.42 0.70 28.54
N GLY A 645 -6.22 -0.36 28.48
CA GLY A 645 -5.79 -1.71 28.12
C GLY A 645 -5.16 -1.76 26.73
N VAL A 646 -5.80 -1.16 25.73
CA VAL A 646 -5.30 -1.08 24.35
C VAL A 646 -3.92 -0.41 24.29
N GLN A 647 -3.71 0.66 25.05
CA GLN A 647 -2.42 1.36 25.10
C GLN A 647 -1.27 0.46 25.61
N ARG A 648 -1.57 -0.51 26.48
CA ARG A 648 -0.58 -1.45 27.05
C ARG A 648 -0.21 -2.60 26.10
N LEU A 649 -1.03 -2.87 25.08
CA LEU A 649 -0.80 -3.99 24.16
C LEU A 649 0.54 -3.92 23.41
N ARG A 650 0.99 -2.69 23.11
CA ARG A 650 2.25 -2.44 22.38
C ARG A 650 3.49 -3.05 23.03
N SER A 651 3.48 -3.27 24.34
CA SER A 651 4.63 -3.83 25.08
C SER A 651 4.50 -5.33 25.37
N VAL A 652 3.40 -5.98 24.98
CA VAL A 652 3.13 -7.40 25.30
C VAL A 652 2.95 -8.26 24.05
N ASN A 653 3.49 -7.84 22.91
CA ASN A 653 3.39 -8.52 21.62
C ASN A 653 1.93 -8.87 21.27
N ALA A 654 1.05 -7.87 21.40
CA ALA A 654 -0.36 -7.99 21.07
C ALA A 654 -0.87 -6.70 20.43
N GLY A 655 -2.03 -6.77 19.78
CA GLY A 655 -2.69 -5.60 19.22
C GLY A 655 -4.17 -5.84 18.97
N VAL A 656 -4.91 -4.77 18.70
CA VAL A 656 -6.31 -4.84 18.27
C VAL A 656 -6.54 -4.13 16.95
N LEU A 657 -7.52 -4.61 16.18
CA LEU A 657 -8.12 -3.88 15.08
C LEU A 657 -9.56 -3.55 15.45
N LEU A 658 -9.88 -2.27 15.53
CA LEU A 658 -11.20 -1.78 15.86
C LEU A 658 -11.74 -1.04 14.65
N THR A 659 -12.86 -1.50 14.09
CA THR A 659 -13.58 -0.70 13.10
C THR A 659 -14.80 -0.03 13.71
N LEU A 660 -15.03 1.23 13.33
CA LEU A 660 -16.19 2.02 13.75
C LEU A 660 -16.91 2.57 12.53
N ARG A 661 -18.22 2.79 12.67
CA ARG A 661 -19.02 3.49 11.66
C ARG A 661 -18.76 5.00 11.70
N THR A 662 -18.61 5.53 12.90
CA THR A 662 -18.30 6.93 13.21
C THR A 662 -17.59 7.00 14.57
N LEU A 663 -16.81 8.04 14.84
CA LEU A 663 -16.28 8.28 16.19
C LEU A 663 -17.39 8.68 17.17
N ASP A 664 -18.57 9.07 16.69
CA ASP A 664 -19.71 9.40 17.56
C ASP A 664 -20.25 8.19 18.34
N ASP A 665 -19.96 6.97 17.89
CA ASP A 665 -20.28 5.74 18.62
C ASP A 665 -19.38 5.52 19.86
N VAL A 666 -18.37 6.37 20.04
CA VAL A 666 -17.48 6.39 21.21
C VAL A 666 -17.90 7.53 22.14
N PRO A 667 -18.00 7.28 23.47
CA PRO A 667 -18.26 8.34 24.44
C PRO A 667 -17.30 9.51 24.26
N GLU A 668 -17.82 10.74 24.33
CA GLU A 668 -17.07 11.96 23.98
C GLU A 668 -15.73 12.08 24.73
N ALA A 669 -15.74 11.77 26.03
CA ALA A 669 -14.56 11.78 26.88
C ALA A 669 -13.45 10.80 26.45
N LEU A 670 -13.78 9.77 25.66
CA LEU A 670 -12.86 8.71 25.24
C LEU A 670 -12.35 8.88 23.81
N ARG A 671 -12.92 9.78 23.00
CA ARG A 671 -12.56 9.94 21.57
C ARG A 671 -11.08 10.32 21.39
N THR A 672 -10.62 11.33 22.12
CA THR A 672 -9.20 11.76 22.07
C THR A 672 -8.26 10.73 22.71
N PRO A 673 -8.54 10.18 23.91
CA PRO A 673 -7.76 9.09 24.48
C PRO A 673 -7.62 7.86 23.57
N LEU A 674 -8.71 7.47 22.87
CA LEU A 674 -8.68 6.36 21.91
C LEU A 674 -7.74 6.64 20.74
N LEU A 675 -7.82 7.84 20.15
CA LEU A 675 -6.89 8.21 19.08
C LEU A 675 -5.44 8.23 19.59
N GLY A 676 -5.19 8.56 20.86
CA GLY A 676 -3.86 8.51 21.47
C GLY A 676 -3.38 7.11 21.86
N SER A 677 -4.28 6.14 22.09
CA SER A 677 -3.92 4.78 22.52
C SER A 677 -3.49 3.87 21.37
N VAL A 678 -3.91 4.17 20.13
CA VAL A 678 -3.55 3.44 18.92
C VAL A 678 -2.41 4.12 18.15
N GLY A 679 -1.51 3.32 17.56
CA GLY A 679 -0.45 3.81 16.69
C GLY A 679 -0.85 3.90 15.22
N CYS A 680 -1.85 3.12 14.80
CA CYS A 680 -2.33 3.09 13.42
C CYS A 680 -3.76 3.63 13.33
N ARG A 681 -3.99 4.52 12.36
CA ARG A 681 -5.25 5.24 12.19
C ARG A 681 -5.64 5.23 10.72
N MET A 682 -6.87 4.83 10.44
CA MET A 682 -7.39 4.69 9.09
C MET A 682 -8.76 5.34 8.96
N VAL A 683 -8.92 6.18 7.95
CA VAL A 683 -10.17 6.89 7.65
C VAL A 683 -10.63 6.50 6.25
N PHE A 684 -11.79 5.88 6.15
CA PHE A 684 -12.39 5.50 4.86
C PHE A 684 -13.12 6.69 4.23
N SER A 685 -13.35 6.60 2.91
CA SER A 685 -14.16 7.59 2.18
C SER A 685 -15.55 7.78 2.79
N GLY A 686 -16.03 9.02 2.83
CA GLY A 686 -17.41 9.35 3.23
C GLY A 686 -17.61 9.59 4.73
N VAL A 687 -16.54 9.78 5.51
CA VAL A 687 -16.66 10.23 6.90
C VAL A 687 -17.25 11.63 7.00
N THR A 688 -17.82 11.96 8.16
CA THR A 688 -18.31 13.30 8.44
C THR A 688 -17.15 14.28 8.62
N THR A 689 -17.39 15.58 8.46
CA THR A 689 -16.40 16.62 8.76
C THR A 689 -16.01 16.61 10.25
N TRP A 690 -16.94 16.27 11.14
CA TRP A 690 -16.69 16.16 12.59
C TRP A 690 -15.73 15.00 12.92
N ASP A 691 -15.93 13.83 12.32
CA ASP A 691 -15.00 12.71 12.41
C ASP A 691 -13.64 13.12 11.84
N GLY A 692 -13.64 13.74 10.65
CA GLY A 692 -12.43 14.21 9.97
C GLY A 692 -11.60 15.19 10.80
N GLN A 693 -12.24 16.11 11.53
CA GLN A 693 -11.55 17.09 12.38
C GLN A 693 -10.69 16.41 13.45
N ARG A 694 -11.21 15.38 14.13
CA ARG A 694 -10.45 14.69 15.19
C ARG A 694 -9.24 13.93 14.64
N PHE A 695 -9.34 13.39 13.43
CA PHE A 695 -8.20 12.76 12.75
C PHE A 695 -7.17 13.79 12.27
N ALA A 696 -7.62 14.93 11.74
CA ALA A 696 -6.74 16.03 11.35
C ALA A 696 -5.92 16.54 12.54
N GLU A 697 -6.58 16.77 13.68
CA GLU A 697 -5.94 17.15 14.95
C GLU A 697 -4.92 16.08 15.41
N ALA A 698 -5.28 14.80 15.33
CA ALA A 698 -4.41 13.70 15.77
C ALA A 698 -3.18 13.47 14.87
N TRP A 699 -3.29 13.75 13.56
CA TRP A 699 -2.16 13.65 12.63
C TRP A 699 -1.27 14.90 12.63
N GLY A 700 -1.78 16.00 13.17
CA GLY A 700 -1.07 17.25 13.30
C GLY A 700 -0.81 17.95 11.97
N THR A 701 0.07 18.93 12.04
CA THR A 701 0.41 19.85 10.97
C THR A 701 1.75 19.52 10.34
N GLU A 702 1.93 19.95 9.10
CA GLU A 702 3.19 19.88 8.37
C GLU A 702 3.55 21.27 7.84
N TRP A 703 4.84 21.60 7.91
CA TRP A 703 5.38 22.80 7.32
C TRP A 703 5.43 22.62 5.80
N VAL A 704 4.46 23.20 5.10
CA VAL A 704 4.41 23.20 3.64
C VAL A 704 4.96 24.54 3.15
N GLU A 705 5.90 24.50 2.21
CA GLU A 705 6.36 25.70 1.50
C GLU A 705 5.23 26.23 0.62
N ALA A 706 4.46 27.17 1.14
CA ALA A 706 3.46 27.90 0.38
C ALA A 706 4.19 28.90 -0.51
N ARG A 707 4.18 28.63 -1.82
CA ARG A 707 4.71 29.52 -2.84
C ARG A 707 3.63 30.52 -3.24
N ASP A 708 3.65 31.68 -2.62
CA ASP A 708 2.83 32.81 -3.07
C ASP A 708 3.53 33.46 -4.27
N VAL A 709 2.96 33.24 -5.45
CA VAL A 709 3.39 33.89 -6.69
C VAL A 709 2.64 35.20 -6.83
N THR A 710 3.19 36.27 -6.28
CA THR A 710 2.69 37.61 -6.60
C THR A 710 3.33 38.07 -7.91
N SER A 711 2.52 38.06 -8.96
CA SER A 711 2.95 38.44 -10.31
C SER A 711 2.79 39.96 -10.48
N ARG A 712 3.87 40.73 -10.36
CA ARG A 712 3.85 42.19 -10.66
C ARG A 712 4.35 42.40 -12.09
N THR A 713 3.51 42.94 -12.96
CA THR A 713 3.89 43.27 -14.35
C THR A 713 4.80 44.50 -14.35
N VAL A 714 6.06 44.34 -14.75
CA VAL A 714 6.99 45.46 -14.92
C VAL A 714 6.77 46.06 -16.31
N PHE A 715 6.34 47.32 -16.37
CA PHE A 715 6.42 48.12 -17.58
C PHE A 715 7.84 48.69 -17.67
N ALA A 716 8.56 48.38 -18.75
CA ALA A 716 9.91 48.89 -18.99
C ALA A 716 9.85 49.99 -20.07
N ASP A 717 10.32 51.20 -19.74
CA ASP A 717 10.24 52.42 -20.57
C ASP A 717 11.33 52.56 -21.67
N GLN A 718 12.02 51.48 -22.05
CA GLN A 718 13.10 51.53 -23.04
C GLN A 718 12.89 50.55 -24.22
N PRO A 719 13.11 51.00 -25.48
CA PRO A 719 12.72 50.26 -26.69
C PRO A 719 13.51 48.96 -26.92
N LEU A 720 14.79 48.89 -26.55
CA LEU A 720 15.62 47.69 -26.68
C LEU A 720 15.20 46.59 -25.69
N THR A 721 14.87 46.98 -24.45
CA THR A 721 14.40 46.10 -23.39
C THR A 721 13.02 45.53 -23.73
N ARG A 722 12.17 46.32 -24.39
CA ARG A 722 10.85 45.88 -24.88
C ARG A 722 10.96 44.76 -25.92
N ALA A 723 11.94 44.82 -26.82
CA ALA A 723 12.19 43.77 -27.81
C ALA A 723 12.70 42.47 -27.17
N ILE A 724 13.62 42.56 -26.20
CA ILE A 724 14.14 41.41 -25.45
C ILE A 724 13.03 40.78 -24.57
N HIS A 725 12.19 41.59 -23.93
CA HIS A 725 11.05 41.13 -23.15
C HIS A 725 9.95 40.52 -24.02
N ALA A 726 9.71 41.06 -25.22
CA ALA A 726 8.77 40.50 -26.19
C ALA A 726 9.25 39.15 -26.73
N PHE A 727 10.54 39.05 -27.08
CA PHE A 727 11.16 37.80 -27.55
C PHE A 727 11.15 36.72 -26.45
N ARG A 728 11.52 37.08 -25.21
CA ARG A 728 11.46 36.17 -24.06
C ARG A 728 10.03 35.76 -23.70
N LYS A 729 9.04 36.65 -23.80
CA LYS A 729 7.61 36.36 -23.62
C LYS A 729 7.06 35.41 -24.68
N LEU A 730 7.54 35.53 -25.92
CA LEU A 730 7.23 34.61 -27.03
C LEU A 730 7.85 33.22 -26.80
N VAL A 731 9.02 33.18 -26.18
CA VAL A 731 9.78 31.97 -25.83
C VAL A 731 9.20 31.23 -24.60
N THR A 732 8.81 31.95 -23.54
CA THR A 732 8.35 31.32 -22.28
C THR A 732 6.82 31.27 -22.13
N GLY A 733 6.06 31.98 -22.97
CA GLY A 733 4.59 32.02 -22.94
C GLY A 733 3.98 32.71 -21.70
N LYS A 734 4.80 33.34 -20.85
CA LYS A 734 4.34 34.14 -19.71
C LYS A 734 4.83 35.58 -19.87
N ALA A 735 3.93 36.55 -19.65
CA ALA A 735 4.31 37.96 -19.58
C ALA A 735 5.38 38.15 -18.49
N VAL A 736 6.27 39.13 -18.67
CA VAL A 736 7.34 39.41 -17.69
C VAL A 736 6.70 40.00 -16.44
N THR A 737 6.28 39.10 -15.57
CA THR A 737 6.07 39.34 -14.16
C THR A 737 7.36 38.94 -13.48
N THR A 738 7.99 39.87 -12.76
CA THR A 738 8.95 39.45 -11.74
C THR A 738 8.09 38.74 -10.71
N ASP A 739 8.02 37.41 -10.81
CA ASP A 739 7.37 36.57 -9.83
C ASP A 739 8.18 36.76 -8.54
N ALA A 740 7.70 37.60 -7.63
CA ALA A 740 8.19 37.62 -6.27
C ALA A 740 7.65 36.35 -5.63
N VAL A 741 8.40 35.27 -5.81
CA VAL A 741 8.15 33.98 -5.17
C VAL A 741 8.49 34.16 -3.71
N THR A 742 7.49 34.53 -2.93
CA THR A 742 7.65 34.55 -1.48
C THR A 742 7.36 33.13 -1.04
N VAL A 743 8.42 32.36 -0.79
CA VAL A 743 8.29 31.05 -0.16
C VAL A 743 7.99 31.32 1.30
N ARG A 744 6.73 31.18 1.70
CA ARG A 744 6.33 31.24 3.10
C ARG A 744 6.16 29.81 3.57
N GLN A 745 6.92 29.42 4.60
CA GLN A 745 6.61 28.18 5.30
C GLN A 745 5.30 28.41 6.06
N VAL A 746 4.26 27.69 5.65
CA VAL A 746 2.94 27.73 6.31
C VAL A 746 2.71 26.36 6.91
N GLU A 747 2.43 26.36 8.21
CA GLU A 747 1.97 25.18 8.92
C GLU A 747 0.56 24.84 8.43
N ARG A 748 0.41 23.71 7.73
CA ARG A 748 -0.87 23.24 7.18
C ARG A 748 -1.14 21.84 7.68
N GLU A 749 -2.38 21.56 8.07
CA GLU A 749 -2.82 20.20 8.36
C GLU A 749 -2.48 19.27 7.20
N ARG A 750 -1.91 18.10 7.50
CA ARG A 750 -1.57 17.09 6.47
C ARG A 750 -2.81 16.67 5.68
N TRP A 751 -3.95 16.63 6.37
CA TRP A 751 -5.28 16.41 5.82
C TRP A 751 -6.27 17.29 6.57
N SER A 752 -7.00 18.14 5.87
CA SER A 752 -8.07 18.92 6.50
C SER A 752 -9.31 18.07 6.75
N ALA A 753 -10.13 18.47 7.72
CA ALA A 753 -11.43 17.86 7.99
C ALA A 753 -12.31 17.77 6.71
N SER A 754 -12.33 18.85 5.92
CA SER A 754 -13.07 18.92 4.66
C SER A 754 -12.50 18.02 3.57
N ASP A 755 -11.17 17.85 3.53
CA ASP A 755 -10.51 16.92 2.60
C ASP A 755 -10.86 15.47 2.93
N LEU A 756 -10.87 15.09 4.21
CA LEU A 756 -11.22 13.74 4.63
C LEU A 756 -12.68 13.39 4.33
N ALA A 757 -13.58 14.36 4.50
CA ALA A 757 -14.99 14.18 4.22
C ALA A 757 -15.30 14.10 2.71
N ASN A 758 -14.68 14.98 1.90
CA ASN A 758 -15.12 15.20 0.50
C ASN A 758 -14.11 14.79 -0.57
N ALA A 759 -12.81 14.75 -0.27
CA ALA A 759 -11.76 14.53 -1.27
C ALA A 759 -11.27 13.08 -1.35
N VAL A 760 -11.61 12.22 -0.39
CA VAL A 760 -11.24 10.80 -0.39
C VAL A 760 -12.16 10.02 -1.34
N PRO A 761 -11.66 9.46 -2.46
CA PRO A 761 -12.50 8.75 -3.41
C PRO A 761 -13.05 7.43 -2.85
N PRO A 762 -14.19 6.92 -3.38
CA PRO A 762 -14.69 5.60 -3.01
C PRO A 762 -13.63 4.50 -3.18
N GLY A 763 -13.62 3.52 -2.27
CA GLY A 763 -12.63 2.45 -2.25
C GLY A 763 -11.22 2.90 -1.87
N HIS A 764 -11.07 4.14 -1.39
CA HIS A 764 -9.82 4.65 -0.82
C HIS A 764 -9.99 4.91 0.68
N ALA A 765 -8.85 4.98 1.35
CA ALA A 765 -8.75 5.41 2.73
C ALA A 765 -7.48 6.25 2.92
N VAL A 766 -7.46 7.05 3.98
CA VAL A 766 -6.26 7.72 4.46
C VAL A 766 -5.72 6.93 5.64
N LEU A 767 -4.46 6.50 5.57
CA LEU A 767 -3.83 5.60 6.53
C LEU A 767 -2.54 6.19 7.07
N SER A 768 -2.43 6.27 8.40
CA SER A 768 -1.18 6.56 9.11
C SER A 768 -0.78 5.34 9.92
N LEU A 769 0.52 5.00 9.87
CA LEU A 769 1.07 3.81 10.50
C LEU A 769 2.20 4.18 11.45
N THR A 770 2.25 3.48 12.59
CA THR A 770 3.36 3.53 13.53
C THR A 770 3.75 2.10 13.87
N THR A 771 5.04 1.77 13.83
CA THR A 771 5.52 0.46 14.28
C THR A 771 5.76 0.44 15.78
N VAL A 772 5.82 -0.74 16.39
CA VAL A 772 6.22 -0.92 17.80
C VAL A 772 7.61 -0.35 18.11
N ARG A 773 8.48 -0.20 17.10
CA ARG A 773 9.80 0.44 17.22
C ARG A 773 9.77 1.96 17.16
N GLY A 774 8.59 2.55 16.88
CA GLY A 774 8.41 4.00 16.80
C GLY A 774 8.65 4.59 15.40
N GLU A 775 8.89 3.77 14.38
CA GLU A 775 8.95 4.23 12.99
C GLU A 775 7.56 4.65 12.52
N ARG A 776 7.45 5.78 11.81
CA ARG A 776 6.16 6.36 11.41
C ARG A 776 6.08 6.54 9.90
N ALA A 777 4.93 6.19 9.34
CA ALA A 777 4.54 6.62 8.00
C ALA A 777 3.51 7.75 8.11
N ALA A 778 3.74 8.81 7.34
CA ALA A 778 2.80 9.92 7.18
C ALA A 778 1.40 9.41 6.77
N PRO A 779 0.32 10.19 6.97
CA PRO A 779 -1.01 9.82 6.45
C PRO A 779 -0.99 9.72 4.91
N LEU A 780 -1.13 8.51 4.39
CA LEU A 780 -1.11 8.21 2.95
C LEU A 780 -2.53 7.98 2.43
N LEU A 781 -2.85 8.54 1.26
CA LEU A 781 -4.04 8.15 0.50
C LEU A 781 -3.78 6.81 -0.18
N VAL A 782 -4.55 5.80 0.18
CA VAL A 782 -4.39 4.42 -0.28
C VAL A 782 -5.64 3.94 -0.99
N ARG A 783 -5.46 3.25 -2.11
CA ARG A 783 -6.51 2.55 -2.85
C ARG A 783 -6.58 1.12 -2.36
N LEU A 784 -7.74 0.71 -1.87
CA LEU A 784 -7.99 -0.61 -1.29
C LEU A 784 -8.50 -1.55 -2.39
N ALA A 785 -7.56 -2.29 -3.00
CA ALA A 785 -7.83 -3.30 -4.03
C ALA A 785 -6.71 -4.36 -4.02
N GLY A 786 -6.35 -4.81 -2.81
CA GLY A 786 -5.30 -5.79 -2.54
C GLY A 786 -5.60 -7.20 -3.02
#